data_AF-A0A251QGV0-F1
#
_entry.id   AF-A0A251QGV0-F1
#
_cell.length_a   1.000
_cell.length_b   1.000
_cell.length_c   1.000
_cell.angle_alpha   90.00
_cell.angle_beta   90.00
_cell.angle_gamma   90.00
#
_symmetry.space_group_name_H-M   'P 1'
#
loop_
_entity.id
_entity.type
_entity.pdbx_description
1 polymer ?
#
loop_
_entity_poly.entity_id
_entity_poly.type
_entity_poly.pdbx_seq_one_letter_code
_entity_poly.pdbx_strand_id
1 'polypeptide(L)'
;MYLISFACMLTFVLYIFPKEFPLFVLIITVANMVEARCCFKLLHAIIVVLLLHMSSPCVGCSERDRQALLALKQGLVGDDGDRLLSWGRDAQNKDCCQWDGVYCNNQTGHVVKLDLGDQSLQGKISPKLVHLQHLEYLNLSFNNFNWSKIPDFIGSMSNLRHLDLSSANFGGEIPYQLENLTHLQYLDLSFNGYSVIHAKNLNWLPNRSGLKHLDLTYTNLSDVVGWLEAVNTLPKLRNLILHGCNLPPPIISSVSVLNSSKSLIRVDLSFNNLDSSIFQWLSGTHTNLVYLDLSENNFNGSSIPDYFGNMSSLAYLSLYYNKLEGGIPNSFAKLCRLRELDLGLNSLSGQLSDFIETLSKCAQKTLESLYISDNPNISGSLPDLTNFLSLKHLFLESNNLSGRIPESIGQMSKLETIGFGWNSLEGVISETHFSKLSKLSSLSLSSDSLLLNFSFDWIPPFQLQDIFLKSCKMRPSSFPKWLQTQKNYTWLDISDAGISDTIPSWFWDLSQKLEGMDISHNQMRGTVGNIRLEFAPRLNLSWNQLNGPIPSILSKASVLDLSHNNFSGAASFLCATEDSNLTFLDLSSNHVSGELPDCWIHFKKLVFLDFSNNYLFGKIPTTMGHLFSIDTLRLSNNRFVGDLPSQLKNCTKLTLFDLGENNLSCSIPEWLGASLPNLTILILRGNQFYKSIPPQLCHLTSVQILDLSMNNISGTIPKCLNNLIVLAHKGNSSRIIQHSYMTQLGETRYFWHYEEEASLTWKGVSSKYKSTLGLVKSIDLSSNKLTGEIPSEITDLVGLVSLNLSRNQLTGQIPPRIGMLQELDFL
;
A
#
# COMPACT_ATOMS: atom_id res chain seq x y z
N MET A 1 -27.75 -46.63 48.85
CA MET A 1 -27.31 -46.01 47.58
C MET A 1 -28.28 -46.27 46.40
N TYR A 2 -29.54 -46.66 46.65
CA TYR A 2 -30.56 -46.86 45.59
C TYR A 2 -31.79 -45.92 45.71
N LEU A 3 -31.83 -45.05 46.74
CA LEU A 3 -32.94 -44.11 46.96
C LEU A 3 -32.70 -42.69 46.39
N ILE A 4 -31.46 -42.34 46.05
CA ILE A 4 -31.13 -41.02 45.43
C ILE A 4 -31.33 -41.07 43.91
N SER A 5 -31.17 -42.25 43.29
CA SER A 5 -31.36 -42.41 41.84
C SER A 5 -32.84 -42.38 41.42
N PHE A 6 -33.78 -42.70 42.33
CA PHE A 6 -35.21 -42.68 42.05
C PHE A 6 -35.79 -41.26 42.10
N ALA A 7 -35.23 -40.39 42.96
CA ALA A 7 -35.63 -38.99 43.05
C ALA A 7 -35.23 -38.17 41.81
N CYS A 8 -34.04 -38.43 41.23
CA CYS A 8 -33.59 -37.78 39.99
C CYS A 8 -34.36 -38.23 38.75
N MET A 9 -34.80 -39.49 38.67
CA MET A 9 -35.64 -39.96 37.57
C MET A 9 -37.04 -39.32 37.61
N LEU A 10 -37.63 -39.17 38.80
CA LEU A 10 -38.95 -38.55 38.95
C LEU A 10 -38.94 -37.05 38.58
N THR A 11 -37.87 -36.33 38.91
CA THR A 11 -37.72 -34.91 38.53
C THR A 11 -37.52 -34.74 37.03
N PHE A 12 -36.85 -35.69 36.36
CA PHE A 12 -36.63 -35.64 34.92
C PHE A 12 -37.90 -35.93 34.11
N VAL A 13 -38.74 -36.86 34.59
CA VAL A 13 -40.04 -37.16 33.97
C VAL A 13 -41.04 -36.01 34.15
N LEU A 14 -41.02 -35.34 35.31
CA LEU A 14 -41.86 -34.15 35.59
C LEU A 14 -41.51 -32.94 34.73
N TYR A 15 -40.29 -32.86 34.19
CA TYR A 15 -39.86 -31.75 33.33
C TYR A 15 -40.32 -31.91 31.86
N ILE A 16 -40.61 -33.14 31.43
CA ILE A 16 -40.91 -33.46 30.03
C ILE A 16 -42.42 -33.51 29.74
N PHE A 17 -43.28 -33.86 30.72
CA PHE A 17 -44.73 -34.01 30.49
C PHE A 17 -45.62 -33.37 31.58
N PRO A 18 -45.89 -32.04 31.53
CA PRO A 18 -46.66 -31.34 32.57
C PRO A 18 -48.19 -31.48 32.46
N LYS A 19 -48.74 -32.28 31.51
CA LYS A 19 -50.20 -32.33 31.24
C LYS A 19 -50.91 -33.68 31.46
N GLU A 20 -50.25 -34.73 31.94
CA GLU A 20 -50.89 -36.05 32.16
C GLU A 20 -50.90 -36.50 33.63
N PHE A 21 -51.17 -35.56 34.53
CA PHE A 21 -51.16 -35.80 35.97
C PHE A 21 -52.26 -36.73 36.55
N PRO A 22 -53.40 -37.07 35.90
CA PRO A 22 -54.40 -37.92 36.57
C PRO A 22 -54.23 -39.43 36.39
N LEU A 23 -53.32 -39.94 35.53
CA LEU A 23 -53.24 -41.38 35.28
C LEU A 23 -52.24 -42.14 36.17
N PHE A 24 -51.24 -41.46 36.72
CA PHE A 24 -50.14 -42.11 37.44
C PHE A 24 -50.43 -42.43 38.92
N VAL A 25 -51.44 -41.80 39.52
CA VAL A 25 -51.77 -41.98 40.94
C VAL A 25 -52.58 -43.26 41.21
N LEU A 26 -53.17 -43.89 40.19
CA LEU A 26 -54.05 -45.06 40.39
C LEU A 26 -53.31 -46.42 40.45
N ILE A 27 -52.02 -46.49 40.12
CA ILE A 27 -51.30 -47.78 39.98
C ILE A 27 -50.51 -48.17 41.24
N ILE A 28 -50.34 -47.26 42.23
CA ILE A 28 -49.58 -47.54 43.47
C ILE A 28 -50.50 -47.72 44.68
N THR A 29 -51.59 -48.45 44.53
CA THR A 29 -52.26 -49.08 45.67
C THR A 29 -52.69 -50.47 45.28
N VAL A 30 -52.24 -51.45 46.07
CA VAL A 30 -52.47 -52.90 45.97
C VAL A 30 -51.52 -53.63 45.01
N ALA A 31 -50.26 -53.68 45.42
CA ALA A 31 -49.36 -54.75 45.01
C ALA A 31 -49.75 -56.05 45.74
N ASN A 32 -50.13 -57.08 44.99
CA ASN A 32 -49.88 -58.46 45.39
C ASN A 32 -49.03 -59.13 44.31
N MET A 33 -47.86 -59.57 44.74
CA MET A 33 -46.83 -60.18 43.91
C MET A 33 -47.27 -61.57 43.45
N VAL A 34 -47.19 -61.82 42.14
CA VAL A 34 -46.58 -63.02 41.51
C VAL A 34 -46.67 -62.96 39.97
N GLU A 35 -47.56 -62.17 39.36
CA GLU A 35 -47.63 -62.01 37.90
C GLU A 35 -46.76 -60.87 37.31
N ALA A 36 -46.13 -60.06 38.16
CA ALA A 36 -45.37 -58.89 37.72
C ALA A 36 -44.06 -59.23 36.98
N ARG A 37 -43.49 -60.44 37.10
CA ARG A 37 -42.25 -60.79 36.38
C ARG A 37 -42.46 -60.97 34.87
N CYS A 38 -43.62 -61.44 34.44
CA CYS A 38 -43.96 -61.51 33.02
C CYS A 38 -44.32 -60.12 32.49
N CYS A 39 -45.08 -59.31 33.25
CA CYS A 39 -45.39 -57.93 32.86
C CYS A 39 -44.15 -57.02 32.84
N PHE A 40 -43.19 -57.18 33.75
CA PHE A 40 -41.94 -56.42 33.70
C PHE A 40 -41.03 -56.87 32.57
N LYS A 41 -40.96 -58.17 32.23
CA LYS A 41 -40.19 -58.63 31.06
C LYS A 41 -40.86 -58.23 29.75
N LEU A 42 -42.18 -58.21 29.69
CA LEU A 42 -42.94 -57.73 28.52
C LEU A 42 -42.85 -56.21 28.40
N LEU A 43 -42.92 -55.47 29.51
CA LEU A 43 -42.72 -54.02 29.53
C LEU A 43 -41.26 -53.65 29.25
N HIS A 44 -40.27 -54.40 29.75
CA HIS A 44 -38.87 -54.23 29.34
C HIS A 44 -38.66 -54.60 27.88
N ALA A 45 -39.28 -55.67 27.37
CA ALA A 45 -39.18 -56.04 25.96
C ALA A 45 -39.88 -55.01 25.07
N ILE A 46 -41.03 -54.47 25.49
CA ILE A 46 -41.74 -53.39 24.79
C ILE A 46 -40.96 -52.08 24.90
N ILE A 47 -40.37 -51.74 26.05
CA ILE A 47 -39.51 -50.55 26.21
C ILE A 47 -38.21 -50.72 25.44
N VAL A 48 -37.62 -51.92 25.37
CA VAL A 48 -36.42 -52.20 24.57
C VAL A 48 -36.75 -52.22 23.08
N VAL A 49 -37.90 -52.75 22.66
CA VAL A 49 -38.39 -52.68 21.27
C VAL A 49 -38.77 -51.25 20.90
N LEU A 50 -39.39 -50.49 21.82
CA LEU A 50 -39.68 -49.07 21.65
C LEU A 50 -38.37 -48.26 21.66
N LEU A 51 -37.37 -48.57 22.48
CA LEU A 51 -36.05 -47.91 22.47
C LEU A 51 -35.22 -48.29 21.22
N LEU A 52 -35.34 -49.52 20.72
CA LEU A 52 -34.80 -49.98 19.44
C LEU A 52 -35.60 -49.46 18.23
N HIS A 53 -36.83 -48.97 18.43
CA HIS A 53 -37.63 -48.23 17.44
C HIS A 53 -37.55 -46.71 17.62
N MET A 54 -37.03 -46.23 18.76
CA MET A 54 -36.78 -44.82 19.08
C MET A 54 -35.31 -44.43 18.86
N SER A 55 -34.44 -45.39 18.51
CA SER A 55 -33.30 -45.05 17.66
C SER A 55 -33.89 -44.58 16.34
N SER A 56 -34.04 -43.26 16.18
CA SER A 56 -34.13 -42.67 14.84
C SER A 56 -33.11 -43.41 13.99
N PRO A 57 -33.49 -44.02 12.85
CA PRO A 57 -32.49 -44.60 11.97
C PRO A 57 -31.45 -43.51 11.78
N CYS A 58 -30.17 -43.81 12.03
CA CYS A 58 -29.12 -42.86 11.70
C CYS A 58 -29.32 -42.56 10.21
N VAL A 59 -29.90 -41.41 9.89
CA VAL A 59 -30.20 -41.03 8.52
C VAL A 59 -28.86 -40.60 7.95
N GLY A 60 -28.09 -41.59 7.51
CA GLY A 60 -26.80 -41.37 6.86
C GLY A 60 -27.00 -40.56 5.60
N CYS A 61 -25.91 -39.94 5.14
CA CYS A 61 -25.91 -39.10 3.95
C CYS A 61 -26.65 -39.73 2.77
N SER A 62 -27.50 -38.94 2.12
CA SER A 62 -28.15 -39.31 0.87
C SER A 62 -27.10 -39.76 -0.15
N GLU A 63 -27.28 -40.97 -0.71
CA GLU A 63 -26.34 -41.50 -1.72
C GLU A 63 -26.22 -40.57 -2.93
N ARG A 64 -27.29 -39.86 -3.30
CA ARG A 64 -27.26 -38.86 -4.37
C ARG A 64 -26.35 -37.69 -4.03
N ASP A 65 -26.43 -37.18 -2.81
CA ASP A 65 -25.64 -36.04 -2.34
C ASP A 65 -24.16 -36.45 -2.22
N ARG A 66 -23.91 -37.65 -1.66
CA ARG A 66 -22.57 -38.24 -1.59
C ARG A 66 -21.91 -38.36 -2.97
N GLN A 67 -22.63 -38.83 -3.98
CA GLN A 67 -22.11 -38.95 -5.35
C GLN A 67 -21.83 -37.59 -5.98
N ALA A 68 -22.64 -36.57 -5.68
CA ALA A 68 -22.39 -35.20 -6.14
C ALA A 68 -21.10 -34.63 -5.53
N LEU A 69 -20.89 -34.83 -4.23
CA LEU A 69 -19.69 -34.40 -3.52
C LEU A 69 -18.43 -35.14 -4.01
N LEU A 70 -18.50 -36.46 -4.24
CA LEU A 70 -17.36 -37.19 -4.82
C LEU A 70 -17.01 -36.72 -6.23
N ALA A 71 -18.02 -36.34 -7.03
CA ALA A 71 -17.78 -35.77 -8.34
C ALA A 71 -17.19 -34.36 -8.29
N LEU A 72 -17.52 -33.57 -7.25
CA LEU A 72 -16.84 -32.32 -6.96
C LEU A 72 -15.37 -32.56 -6.61
N LYS A 73 -15.08 -33.46 -5.65
CA LYS A 73 -13.72 -33.82 -5.26
C LYS A 73 -12.84 -34.25 -6.44
N GLN A 74 -13.39 -35.02 -7.39
CA GLN A 74 -12.65 -35.43 -8.60
C GLN A 74 -12.21 -34.27 -9.50
N GLY A 75 -12.93 -33.14 -9.47
CA GLY A 75 -12.62 -31.96 -10.27
C GLY A 75 -11.66 -30.99 -9.58
N LEU A 76 -11.46 -31.12 -8.27
CA LEU A 76 -10.62 -30.24 -7.47
C LEU A 76 -9.19 -30.78 -7.33
N VAL A 77 -8.22 -29.88 -7.28
CA VAL A 77 -6.78 -30.18 -7.15
C VAL A 77 -6.14 -29.17 -6.19
N GLY A 78 -5.16 -29.58 -5.39
CA GLY A 78 -4.61 -28.74 -4.31
C GLY A 78 -5.55 -28.74 -3.11
N ASP A 79 -5.06 -29.18 -1.96
CA ASP A 79 -5.80 -29.25 -0.69
C ASP A 79 -4.77 -29.21 0.44
N ASP A 80 -4.19 -28.04 0.68
CA ASP A 80 -3.17 -27.87 1.72
C ASP A 80 -3.79 -27.98 3.13
N GLY A 81 -5.12 -27.83 3.23
CA GLY A 81 -5.88 -27.99 4.47
C GLY A 81 -6.31 -29.42 4.78
N ASP A 82 -5.98 -30.39 3.91
CA ASP A 82 -6.33 -31.81 4.02
C ASP A 82 -7.84 -32.11 4.21
N ARG A 83 -8.73 -31.13 4.00
CA ARG A 83 -10.19 -31.29 4.25
C ARG A 83 -10.83 -32.31 3.32
N LEU A 84 -10.35 -32.40 2.08
CA LEU A 84 -10.85 -33.39 1.14
C LEU A 84 -10.33 -34.79 1.47
N LEU A 85 -9.36 -34.99 2.37
CA LEU A 85 -8.90 -36.33 2.76
C LEU A 85 -9.99 -37.14 3.47
N SER A 86 -10.85 -36.50 4.28
CA SER A 86 -11.96 -37.19 4.95
C SER A 86 -13.03 -37.70 3.97
N TRP A 87 -13.03 -37.21 2.72
CA TRP A 87 -14.01 -37.58 1.70
C TRP A 87 -13.62 -38.89 1.03
N GLY A 88 -14.33 -39.98 1.32
CA GLY A 88 -13.89 -41.33 0.93
C GLY A 88 -14.98 -42.26 0.41
N ARG A 89 -14.53 -43.37 -0.19
CA ARG A 89 -15.40 -44.50 -0.56
C ARG A 89 -15.30 -45.66 0.44
N ASP A 90 -14.36 -45.58 1.38
CA ASP A 90 -14.09 -46.63 2.35
C ASP A 90 -15.22 -46.74 3.37
N ALA A 91 -15.37 -47.93 3.96
CA ALA A 91 -16.47 -48.22 4.89
C ALA A 91 -16.53 -47.26 6.10
N GLN A 92 -15.38 -46.69 6.51
CA GLN A 92 -15.28 -45.69 7.59
C GLN A 92 -15.74 -44.28 7.16
N ASN A 93 -15.68 -43.95 5.86
CA ASN A 93 -16.01 -42.63 5.31
C ASN A 93 -17.27 -42.66 4.44
N LYS A 94 -18.13 -43.67 4.63
CA LYS A 94 -19.33 -43.88 3.82
C LYS A 94 -20.38 -42.79 4.04
N ASP A 95 -20.45 -42.23 5.24
CA ASP A 95 -21.40 -41.16 5.57
C ASP A 95 -20.79 -39.78 5.28
N CYS A 96 -21.26 -39.13 4.20
CA CYS A 96 -20.75 -37.81 3.81
C CYS A 96 -21.07 -36.71 4.83
N CYS A 97 -22.02 -36.92 5.72
CA CYS A 97 -22.37 -35.95 6.76
C CYS A 97 -21.30 -35.84 7.86
N GLN A 98 -20.28 -36.71 7.82
CA GLN A 98 -19.10 -36.66 8.68
C GLN A 98 -17.86 -36.11 7.95
N TRP A 99 -17.99 -35.71 6.68
CA TRP A 99 -16.87 -35.16 5.92
C TRP A 99 -16.61 -33.70 6.30
N ASP A 100 -15.34 -33.32 6.33
CA ASP A 100 -14.96 -31.95 6.67
C ASP A 100 -15.52 -30.97 5.64
N GLY A 101 -16.12 -29.89 6.15
CA GLY A 101 -16.80 -28.89 5.32
C GLY A 101 -18.21 -29.28 4.86
N VAL A 102 -18.69 -30.51 5.11
CA VAL A 102 -20.03 -30.97 4.73
C VAL A 102 -20.94 -31.00 5.95
N TYR A 103 -22.12 -30.39 5.83
CA TYR A 103 -23.10 -30.31 6.90
C TYR A 103 -24.48 -30.72 6.39
N CYS A 104 -25.11 -31.65 7.09
CA CYS A 104 -26.40 -32.22 6.70
C CYS A 104 -27.54 -31.81 7.64
N ASN A 105 -28.77 -31.96 7.14
CA ASN A 105 -29.97 -31.89 7.96
C ASN A 105 -30.09 -33.16 8.82
N ASN A 106 -30.17 -32.98 10.14
CA ASN A 106 -30.19 -34.09 11.12
C ASN A 106 -31.44 -34.99 11.02
N GLN A 107 -32.48 -34.59 10.31
CA GLN A 107 -33.72 -35.36 10.14
C GLN A 107 -33.76 -36.10 8.79
N THR A 108 -33.16 -35.53 7.75
CA THR A 108 -33.27 -36.06 6.38
C THR A 108 -31.97 -36.61 5.79
N GLY A 109 -30.83 -36.32 6.41
CA GLY A 109 -29.50 -36.74 5.91
C GLY A 109 -29.07 -36.03 4.61
N HIS A 110 -29.80 -35.00 4.17
CA HIS A 110 -29.45 -34.21 3.00
C HIS A 110 -28.44 -33.12 3.32
N VAL A 111 -27.52 -32.86 2.40
CA VAL A 111 -26.50 -31.80 2.56
C VAL A 111 -27.16 -30.42 2.43
N VAL A 112 -26.98 -29.59 3.46
CA VAL A 112 -27.55 -28.23 3.55
C VAL A 112 -26.51 -27.13 3.58
N LYS A 113 -25.27 -27.43 4.01
CA LYS A 113 -24.16 -26.49 4.00
C LYS A 113 -22.90 -27.18 3.47
N LEU A 114 -22.20 -26.50 2.57
CA LEU A 114 -20.90 -26.89 2.03
C LEU A 114 -19.92 -25.72 2.19
N ASP A 115 -18.84 -25.95 2.92
CA ASP A 115 -17.88 -24.94 3.34
C ASP A 115 -16.45 -25.37 3.03
N LEU A 116 -15.94 -24.87 1.91
CA LEU A 116 -14.64 -25.21 1.35
C LEU A 116 -13.75 -23.96 1.21
N GLY A 117 -13.97 -22.94 2.04
CA GLY A 117 -13.17 -21.72 2.01
C GLY A 117 -11.76 -21.90 2.60
N ASP A 118 -10.77 -21.18 2.04
CA ASP A 118 -9.37 -21.14 2.50
C ASP A 118 -8.67 -22.51 2.52
N GLN A 119 -8.77 -23.23 1.40
CA GLN A 119 -8.28 -24.61 1.29
C GLN A 119 -7.24 -24.79 0.16
N SER A 120 -6.74 -23.69 -0.42
CA SER A 120 -5.85 -23.72 -1.60
C SER A 120 -6.41 -24.51 -2.79
N LEU A 121 -7.74 -24.64 -2.90
CA LEU A 121 -8.38 -25.45 -3.94
C LEU A 121 -8.20 -24.84 -5.32
N GLN A 122 -7.93 -25.69 -6.30
CA GLN A 122 -7.83 -25.38 -7.71
C GLN A 122 -8.67 -26.36 -8.54
N GLY A 123 -8.66 -26.19 -9.85
CA GLY A 123 -9.33 -27.10 -10.78
C GLY A 123 -10.72 -26.62 -11.20
N LYS A 124 -11.64 -27.56 -11.42
CA LYS A 124 -12.97 -27.29 -12.00
C LYS A 124 -14.08 -27.73 -11.05
N ILE A 125 -15.06 -26.84 -10.86
CA ILE A 125 -16.28 -27.14 -10.11
C ILE A 125 -17.18 -28.03 -10.96
N SER A 126 -17.49 -29.21 -10.43
CA SER A 126 -18.29 -30.21 -11.13
C SER A 126 -19.76 -29.77 -11.27
N PRO A 127 -20.39 -29.85 -12.46
CA PRO A 127 -21.80 -29.51 -12.64
C PRO A 127 -22.74 -30.46 -11.90
N LYS A 128 -22.25 -31.62 -11.42
CA LYS A 128 -23.04 -32.52 -10.56
C LYS A 128 -23.39 -31.91 -9.20
N LEU A 129 -22.77 -30.78 -8.83
CA LEU A 129 -23.11 -30.04 -7.62
C LEU A 129 -24.59 -29.64 -7.57
N VAL A 130 -25.23 -29.42 -8.74
CA VAL A 130 -26.67 -29.12 -8.87
C VAL A 130 -27.58 -30.21 -8.26
N HIS A 131 -27.07 -31.43 -8.05
CA HIS A 131 -27.83 -32.50 -7.42
C HIS A 131 -28.01 -32.31 -5.91
N LEU A 132 -27.23 -31.42 -5.27
CA LEU A 132 -27.42 -31.02 -3.87
C LEU A 132 -28.61 -30.06 -3.75
N GLN A 133 -29.82 -30.58 -3.98
CA GLN A 133 -31.04 -29.78 -4.10
C GLN A 133 -31.45 -29.08 -2.80
N HIS A 134 -30.93 -29.53 -1.65
CA HIS A 134 -31.22 -28.96 -0.33
C HIS A 134 -30.14 -27.99 0.16
N LEU A 135 -29.12 -27.68 -0.65
CA LEU A 135 -28.03 -26.82 -0.24
C LEU A 135 -28.53 -25.38 -0.04
N GLU A 136 -28.33 -24.86 1.18
CA GLU A 136 -28.66 -23.49 1.57
C GLU A 136 -27.40 -22.60 1.68
N TYR A 137 -26.22 -23.19 1.86
CA TYR A 137 -24.97 -22.47 2.06
C TYR A 137 -23.86 -23.08 1.20
N LEU A 138 -23.21 -22.26 0.39
CA LEU A 138 -22.03 -22.62 -0.40
C LEU A 138 -20.94 -21.57 -0.19
N ASN A 139 -19.81 -21.99 0.35
CA ASN A 139 -18.60 -21.18 0.48
C ASN A 139 -17.43 -21.82 -0.26
N LEU A 140 -16.86 -21.09 -1.22
CA LEU A 140 -15.68 -21.44 -2.01
C LEU A 140 -14.59 -20.36 -1.92
N SER A 141 -14.66 -19.45 -0.94
CA SER A 141 -13.76 -18.30 -0.85
C SER A 141 -12.30 -18.66 -0.58
N PHE A 142 -11.37 -17.73 -0.82
CA PHE A 142 -9.93 -17.92 -0.56
C PHE A 142 -9.36 -19.20 -1.21
N ASN A 143 -9.70 -19.42 -2.48
CA ASN A 143 -9.20 -20.52 -3.29
C ASN A 143 -8.61 -19.97 -4.60
N ASN A 144 -8.23 -20.84 -5.54
CA ASN A 144 -7.68 -20.42 -6.82
C ASN A 144 -8.26 -21.20 -8.00
N PHE A 145 -9.42 -20.75 -8.50
CA PHE A 145 -10.07 -21.32 -9.68
C PHE A 145 -9.53 -20.76 -11.01
N ASN A 146 -8.31 -20.20 -11.00
CA ASN A 146 -7.51 -19.87 -12.18
C ASN A 146 -8.26 -19.08 -13.27
N TRP A 147 -8.91 -17.99 -12.86
CA TRP A 147 -9.68 -17.07 -13.72
C TRP A 147 -10.84 -17.73 -14.48
N SER A 148 -11.31 -18.88 -14.01
CA SER A 148 -12.45 -19.56 -14.61
C SER A 148 -13.76 -18.80 -14.38
N LYS A 149 -14.73 -19.02 -15.28
CA LYS A 149 -16.06 -18.41 -15.14
C LYS A 149 -16.81 -19.00 -13.95
N ILE A 150 -17.58 -18.16 -13.26
CA ILE A 150 -18.57 -18.63 -12.29
C ILE A 150 -19.54 -19.56 -13.03
N PRO A 151 -19.71 -20.82 -12.58
CA PRO A 151 -20.56 -21.76 -13.31
C PRO A 151 -22.05 -21.40 -13.26
N ASP A 152 -22.66 -21.23 -14.44
CA ASP A 152 -24.08 -20.90 -14.62
C ASP A 152 -25.05 -21.85 -13.88
N PHE A 153 -24.67 -23.11 -13.68
CA PHE A 153 -25.50 -24.10 -12.99
C PHE A 153 -25.77 -23.76 -11.53
N ILE A 154 -24.95 -22.89 -10.90
CA ILE A 154 -25.19 -22.41 -9.54
C ILE A 154 -26.57 -21.75 -9.44
N GLY A 155 -27.03 -21.06 -10.49
CA GLY A 155 -28.37 -20.48 -10.55
C GLY A 155 -29.52 -21.49 -10.46
N SER A 156 -29.25 -22.79 -10.66
CA SER A 156 -30.27 -23.84 -10.50
C SER A 156 -30.44 -24.34 -9.05
N MET A 157 -29.61 -23.86 -8.13
CA MET A 157 -29.60 -24.27 -6.71
C MET A 157 -30.54 -23.38 -5.89
N SER A 158 -31.85 -23.51 -6.13
CA SER A 158 -32.89 -22.57 -5.69
C SER A 158 -33.06 -22.40 -4.17
N ASN A 159 -32.52 -23.30 -3.35
CA ASN A 159 -32.54 -23.21 -1.88
C ASN A 159 -31.38 -22.39 -1.30
N LEU A 160 -30.41 -21.97 -2.12
CA LEU A 160 -29.27 -21.18 -1.65
C LEU A 160 -29.72 -19.88 -0.98
N ARG A 161 -29.19 -19.68 0.22
CA ARG A 161 -29.34 -18.48 1.06
C ARG A 161 -28.02 -17.75 1.22
N HIS A 162 -26.90 -18.44 1.12
CA HIS A 162 -25.56 -17.89 1.24
C HIS A 162 -24.68 -18.44 0.13
N LEU A 163 -24.12 -17.53 -0.67
CA LEU A 163 -23.16 -17.83 -1.71
C LEU A 163 -21.94 -16.93 -1.52
N ASP A 164 -20.80 -17.52 -1.20
CA ASP A 164 -19.52 -16.84 -1.06
C ASP A 164 -18.51 -17.44 -2.04
N LEU A 165 -18.11 -16.61 -3.00
CA LEU A 165 -17.12 -16.92 -4.03
C LEU A 165 -15.93 -15.92 -3.97
N SER A 166 -15.76 -15.22 -2.84
CA SER A 166 -14.77 -14.16 -2.69
C SER A 166 -13.32 -14.65 -2.72
N SER A 167 -12.38 -13.82 -3.18
CA SER A 167 -10.94 -14.14 -3.19
C SER A 167 -10.61 -15.51 -3.80
N ALA A 168 -11.33 -15.92 -4.85
CA ALA A 168 -11.25 -17.27 -5.41
C ALA A 168 -10.70 -17.31 -6.85
N ASN A 169 -10.22 -16.16 -7.37
CA ASN A 169 -9.78 -15.95 -8.74
C ASN A 169 -10.79 -16.42 -9.79
N PHE A 170 -12.09 -16.15 -9.62
CA PHE A 170 -13.05 -16.25 -10.72
C PHE A 170 -12.88 -15.11 -11.72
N GLY A 171 -13.30 -15.30 -12.98
CA GLY A 171 -13.22 -14.27 -14.01
C GLY A 171 -14.36 -14.32 -15.01
N GLY A 172 -14.44 -13.31 -15.89
CA GLY A 172 -15.47 -13.24 -16.93
C GLY A 172 -16.79 -12.63 -16.47
N GLU A 173 -17.83 -12.80 -17.28
CA GLU A 173 -19.15 -12.19 -17.06
C GLU A 173 -19.91 -12.92 -15.94
N ILE A 174 -20.51 -12.18 -15.01
CA ILE A 174 -21.38 -12.73 -13.97
C ILE A 174 -22.60 -13.42 -14.62
N PRO A 175 -22.88 -14.70 -14.31
CA PRO A 175 -23.95 -15.46 -14.97
C PRO A 175 -25.33 -14.93 -14.60
N TYR A 176 -26.16 -14.65 -15.62
CA TYR A 176 -27.52 -14.12 -15.41
C TYR A 176 -28.43 -15.07 -14.65
N GLN A 177 -28.13 -16.37 -14.66
CA GLN A 177 -28.89 -17.42 -13.98
C GLN A 177 -28.92 -17.25 -12.45
N LEU A 178 -28.04 -16.41 -11.87
CA LEU A 178 -28.11 -16.05 -10.46
C LEU A 178 -29.43 -15.35 -10.07
N GLU A 179 -30.15 -14.78 -11.04
CA GLU A 179 -31.50 -14.20 -10.83
C GLU A 179 -32.48 -15.22 -10.24
N ASN A 180 -32.28 -16.51 -10.54
CA ASN A 180 -33.14 -17.61 -10.08
C ASN A 180 -32.97 -17.94 -8.58
N LEU A 181 -31.95 -17.39 -7.91
CA LEU A 181 -31.68 -17.65 -6.48
C LEU A 181 -32.58 -16.79 -5.58
N THR A 182 -33.87 -17.06 -5.63
CA THR A 182 -34.91 -16.27 -4.95
C THR A 182 -34.86 -16.32 -3.41
N HIS A 183 -34.14 -17.28 -2.81
CA HIS A 183 -33.94 -17.37 -1.35
C HIS A 183 -32.64 -16.71 -0.86
N LEU A 184 -31.82 -16.19 -1.77
CA LEU A 184 -30.49 -15.66 -1.45
C LEU A 184 -30.59 -14.51 -0.45
N GLN A 185 -29.74 -14.54 0.57
CA GLN A 185 -29.64 -13.53 1.63
C GLN A 185 -28.25 -12.91 1.71
N TYR A 186 -27.22 -13.66 1.31
CA TYR A 186 -25.83 -13.24 1.29
C TYR A 186 -25.21 -13.62 -0.05
N LEU A 187 -24.64 -12.64 -0.73
CA LEU A 187 -23.85 -12.83 -1.94
C LEU A 187 -22.55 -12.05 -1.81
N ASP A 188 -21.43 -12.75 -1.99
CA ASP A 188 -20.10 -12.17 -1.99
C ASP A 188 -19.30 -12.69 -3.19
N LEU A 189 -18.93 -11.77 -4.09
CA LEU A 189 -18.10 -12.02 -5.27
C LEU A 189 -16.79 -11.21 -5.23
N SER A 190 -16.45 -10.65 -4.07
CA SER A 190 -15.34 -9.71 -3.89
C SER A 190 -13.96 -10.31 -4.20
N PHE A 191 -12.98 -9.45 -4.50
CA PHE A 191 -11.55 -9.81 -4.59
C PHE A 191 -11.21 -10.93 -5.60
N ASN A 192 -12.03 -11.14 -6.63
CA ASN A 192 -11.76 -12.06 -7.73
C ASN A 192 -10.89 -11.43 -8.84
N GLY A 193 -9.86 -10.68 -8.44
CA GLY A 193 -8.96 -9.93 -9.33
C GLY A 193 -9.53 -8.62 -9.88
N TYR A 194 -8.72 -7.57 -9.80
CA TYR A 194 -9.10 -6.21 -10.18
C TYR A 194 -9.63 -6.15 -11.62
N SER A 195 -10.93 -5.84 -11.78
CA SER A 195 -11.61 -5.68 -13.06
C SER A 195 -11.65 -6.94 -13.96
N VAL A 196 -11.39 -8.14 -13.42
CA VAL A 196 -11.42 -9.39 -14.21
C VAL A 196 -12.83 -9.96 -14.33
N ILE A 197 -13.56 -9.97 -13.21
CA ILE A 197 -15.00 -10.24 -13.19
C ILE A 197 -15.76 -8.96 -13.55
N HIS A 198 -16.78 -9.08 -14.40
CA HIS A 198 -17.55 -7.94 -14.89
C HIS A 198 -19.03 -8.25 -15.07
N ALA A 199 -19.86 -7.21 -15.10
CA ALA A 199 -21.27 -7.32 -15.46
C ALA A 199 -21.70 -6.19 -16.39
N LYS A 200 -22.59 -6.51 -17.34
CA LYS A 200 -23.17 -5.51 -18.27
C LYS A 200 -24.42 -4.82 -17.71
N ASN A 201 -25.06 -5.42 -16.71
CA ASN A 201 -26.21 -4.90 -15.98
C ASN A 201 -26.29 -5.61 -14.62
N LEU A 202 -27.24 -5.21 -13.77
CA LEU A 202 -27.54 -5.87 -12.48
C LEU A 202 -28.87 -6.64 -12.48
N ASN A 203 -29.43 -6.97 -13.64
CA ASN A 203 -30.70 -7.72 -13.72
C ASN A 203 -30.56 -9.17 -13.23
N TRP A 204 -29.33 -9.66 -13.14
CA TRP A 204 -28.99 -10.96 -12.56
C TRP A 204 -29.14 -10.97 -11.03
N LEU A 205 -29.26 -9.81 -10.37
CA LEU A 205 -29.58 -9.76 -8.95
C LEU A 205 -31.00 -10.28 -8.73
N PRO A 206 -31.22 -11.22 -7.80
CA PRO A 206 -32.54 -11.80 -7.61
C PRO A 206 -33.50 -10.76 -7.00
N ASN A 207 -34.33 -10.13 -7.85
CA ASN A 207 -35.21 -8.99 -7.54
C ASN A 207 -36.31 -9.29 -6.49
N ARG A 208 -36.55 -10.57 -6.16
CA ARG A 208 -37.50 -11.03 -5.11
C ARG A 208 -36.80 -11.67 -3.91
N SER A 209 -35.48 -11.57 -3.85
CA SER A 209 -34.69 -12.20 -2.80
C SER A 209 -34.84 -11.54 -1.45
N GLY A 210 -34.51 -12.30 -0.41
CA GLY A 210 -34.27 -11.77 0.92
C GLY A 210 -32.87 -11.18 1.08
N LEU A 211 -32.23 -10.69 0.01
CA LEU A 211 -30.84 -10.26 0.03
C LEU A 211 -30.63 -9.17 1.07
N LYS A 212 -29.71 -9.44 1.99
CA LYS A 212 -29.30 -8.57 3.10
C LYS A 212 -27.87 -8.08 2.92
N HIS A 213 -27.05 -8.85 2.22
CA HIS A 213 -25.64 -8.56 2.01
C HIS A 213 -25.28 -8.78 0.54
N LEU A 214 -24.68 -7.75 -0.06
CA LEU A 214 -24.13 -7.78 -1.41
C LEU A 214 -22.73 -7.14 -1.37
N ASP A 215 -21.71 -7.94 -1.66
CA ASP A 215 -20.34 -7.48 -1.84
C ASP A 215 -19.83 -7.85 -3.23
N LEU A 216 -19.46 -6.82 -4.00
CA LEU A 216 -18.92 -6.94 -5.35
C LEU A 216 -17.54 -6.27 -5.48
N THR A 217 -16.84 -6.05 -4.37
CA THR A 217 -15.56 -5.34 -4.35
C THR A 217 -14.60 -5.78 -5.47
N TYR A 218 -14.09 -4.81 -6.23
CA TYR A 218 -13.23 -4.99 -7.42
C TYR A 218 -13.85 -5.68 -8.65
N THR A 219 -15.18 -5.79 -8.71
CA THR A 219 -15.92 -6.19 -9.93
C THR A 219 -16.05 -5.01 -10.88
N ASN A 220 -15.72 -5.18 -12.16
CA ASN A 220 -15.91 -4.12 -13.14
C ASN A 220 -17.40 -3.90 -13.47
N LEU A 221 -17.94 -2.77 -13.05
CA LEU A 221 -19.30 -2.31 -13.28
C LEU A 221 -19.35 -1.01 -14.12
N SER A 222 -18.28 -0.68 -14.86
CA SER A 222 -18.16 0.56 -15.64
C SER A 222 -19.30 0.78 -16.64
N ASP A 223 -19.84 -0.31 -17.19
CA ASP A 223 -20.90 -0.28 -18.21
C ASP A 223 -22.31 -0.28 -17.60
N VAL A 224 -22.44 -0.34 -16.28
CA VAL A 224 -23.72 -0.51 -15.57
C VAL A 224 -24.30 0.85 -15.18
N VAL A 225 -24.89 1.57 -16.13
CA VAL A 225 -25.45 2.92 -15.90
C VAL A 225 -26.64 2.93 -14.92
N GLY A 226 -27.45 1.87 -14.88
CA GLY A 226 -28.65 1.76 -14.04
C GLY A 226 -28.45 0.97 -12.73
N TRP A 227 -27.23 0.97 -12.18
CA TRP A 227 -26.89 0.15 -11.02
C TRP A 227 -27.69 0.56 -9.77
N LEU A 228 -27.94 1.86 -9.61
CA LEU A 228 -28.61 2.41 -8.44
C LEU A 228 -30.10 2.00 -8.40
N GLU A 229 -30.77 1.99 -9.55
CA GLU A 229 -32.14 1.49 -9.69
C GLU A 229 -32.24 0.03 -9.27
N ALA A 230 -31.30 -0.81 -9.71
CA ALA A 230 -31.29 -2.23 -9.39
C ALA A 230 -31.05 -2.47 -7.88
N VAL A 231 -30.14 -1.72 -7.25
CA VAL A 231 -29.92 -1.82 -5.80
C VAL A 231 -31.15 -1.35 -5.02
N ASN A 232 -31.81 -0.28 -5.48
CA ASN A 232 -33.02 0.24 -4.82
C ASN A 232 -34.22 -0.72 -4.90
N THR A 233 -34.22 -1.70 -5.81
CA THR A 233 -35.28 -2.72 -5.82
C THR A 233 -35.11 -3.82 -4.76
N LEU A 234 -34.04 -3.77 -3.95
CA LEU A 234 -33.74 -4.76 -2.90
C LEU A 234 -34.20 -4.28 -1.50
N PRO A 235 -35.41 -4.64 -1.04
CA PRO A 235 -36.04 -4.02 0.14
C PRO A 235 -35.49 -4.48 1.49
N LYS A 236 -34.63 -5.51 1.52
CA LYS A 236 -34.03 -6.07 2.75
C LYS A 236 -32.52 -5.84 2.83
N LEU A 237 -31.94 -5.16 1.84
CA LEU A 237 -30.50 -4.96 1.75
C LEU A 237 -30.00 -4.12 2.94
N ARG A 238 -29.03 -4.65 3.68
CA ARG A 238 -28.42 -4.00 4.84
C ARG A 238 -27.00 -3.57 4.55
N ASN A 239 -26.25 -4.41 3.85
CA ASN A 239 -24.86 -4.15 3.48
C ASN A 239 -24.75 -4.11 1.96
N LEU A 240 -24.32 -2.96 1.45
CA LEU A 240 -23.98 -2.74 0.05
C LEU A 240 -22.49 -2.36 0.00
N ILE A 241 -21.67 -3.22 -0.59
CA ILE A 241 -20.23 -3.02 -0.69
C ILE A 241 -19.84 -3.13 -2.17
N LEU A 242 -19.50 -1.99 -2.76
CA LEU A 242 -19.12 -1.84 -4.17
C LEU A 242 -17.79 -1.07 -4.27
N HIS A 243 -16.83 -1.35 -3.39
CA HIS A 243 -15.52 -0.72 -3.41
C HIS A 243 -14.77 -1.06 -4.71
N GLY A 244 -14.17 -0.08 -5.38
CA GLY A 244 -13.28 -0.37 -6.51
C GLY A 244 -13.98 -0.95 -7.74
N CYS A 245 -15.25 -0.62 -7.96
CA CYS A 245 -16.07 -1.24 -9.01
C CYS A 245 -16.12 -0.45 -10.33
N ASN A 246 -15.37 0.66 -10.43
CA ASN A 246 -15.42 1.61 -11.55
C ASN A 246 -16.85 2.13 -11.85
N LEU A 247 -17.68 2.30 -10.81
CA LEU A 247 -19.09 2.70 -10.97
C LEU A 247 -19.22 4.06 -11.67
N PRO A 248 -20.06 4.18 -12.72
CA PRO A 248 -20.37 5.48 -13.30
C PRO A 248 -21.27 6.30 -12.37
N PRO A 249 -21.25 7.65 -12.48
CA PRO A 249 -22.20 8.52 -11.79
C PRO A 249 -23.67 8.11 -12.06
N PRO A 250 -24.52 8.08 -11.03
CA PRO A 250 -25.91 7.66 -11.19
C PRO A 250 -26.75 8.66 -12.00
N ILE A 251 -27.62 8.15 -12.88
CA ILE A 251 -28.60 8.98 -13.60
C ILE A 251 -29.88 9.06 -12.77
N ILE A 252 -30.06 10.18 -12.04
CA ILE A 252 -31.21 10.36 -11.15
C ILE A 252 -32.43 10.82 -11.96
N SER A 253 -33.10 9.90 -12.66
CA SER A 253 -34.39 10.18 -13.29
C SER A 253 -35.50 10.29 -12.23
N SER A 254 -36.37 11.30 -12.38
CA SER A 254 -37.17 11.95 -11.33
C SER A 254 -38.34 11.14 -10.71
N VAL A 255 -38.24 9.82 -10.57
CA VAL A 255 -39.33 8.98 -9.98
C VAL A 255 -38.82 7.91 -8.99
N SER A 256 -37.52 7.57 -8.95
CA SER A 256 -37.00 6.44 -8.15
C SER A 256 -36.47 6.79 -6.74
N VAL A 257 -36.32 8.08 -6.40
CA VAL A 257 -35.75 8.53 -5.10
C VAL A 257 -36.64 8.15 -3.89
N LEU A 258 -37.93 7.86 -4.10
CA LEU A 258 -38.91 7.70 -3.01
C LEU A 258 -39.05 6.29 -2.41
N ASN A 259 -38.43 5.26 -3.01
CA ASN A 259 -38.46 3.88 -2.49
C ASN A 259 -37.06 3.36 -2.10
N SER A 260 -36.17 4.25 -1.62
CA SER A 260 -34.88 3.84 -1.07
C SER A 260 -35.07 2.79 0.03
N SER A 261 -34.25 1.74 0.00
CA SER A 261 -34.29 0.65 0.97
C SER A 261 -33.91 1.18 2.36
N LYS A 262 -34.90 1.46 3.20
CA LYS A 262 -34.71 1.93 4.60
C LYS A 262 -33.95 0.93 5.49
N SER A 263 -33.57 -0.24 4.96
CA SER A 263 -32.84 -1.28 5.69
C SER A 263 -31.32 -1.13 5.65
N LEU A 264 -30.75 -0.23 4.84
CA LEU A 264 -29.30 -0.04 4.72
C LEU A 264 -28.67 0.37 6.07
N ILE A 265 -27.55 -0.27 6.37
CA ILE A 265 -26.74 -0.09 7.58
C ILE A 265 -25.28 0.18 7.22
N ARG A 266 -24.75 -0.52 6.22
CA ARG A 266 -23.41 -0.33 5.69
C ARG A 266 -23.49 -0.05 4.19
N VAL A 267 -22.95 1.09 3.78
CA VAL A 267 -22.77 1.46 2.38
C VAL A 267 -21.30 1.79 2.19
N ASP A 268 -20.67 1.08 1.27
CA ASP A 268 -19.29 1.30 0.87
C ASP A 268 -19.26 1.43 -0.65
N LEU A 269 -19.03 2.66 -1.12
CA LEU A 269 -18.91 3.02 -2.54
C LEU A 269 -17.55 3.64 -2.82
N SER A 270 -16.56 3.35 -1.98
CA SER A 270 -15.23 3.94 -2.08
C SER A 270 -14.49 3.48 -3.34
N PHE A 271 -13.51 4.26 -3.77
CA PHE A 271 -12.67 3.97 -4.95
C PHE A 271 -13.51 3.74 -6.22
N ASN A 272 -14.34 4.72 -6.59
CA ASN A 272 -15.20 4.68 -7.79
C ASN A 272 -15.14 6.00 -8.56
N ASN A 273 -15.95 6.13 -9.61
CA ASN A 273 -16.01 7.32 -10.46
C ASN A 273 -17.25 8.18 -10.17
N LEU A 274 -17.80 8.11 -8.95
CA LEU A 274 -19.04 8.82 -8.59
C LEU A 274 -18.81 10.33 -8.48
N ASP A 275 -19.83 11.12 -8.83
CA ASP A 275 -19.88 12.55 -8.60
C ASP A 275 -20.89 12.91 -7.49
N SER A 276 -21.07 14.20 -7.24
CA SER A 276 -21.96 14.70 -6.18
C SER A 276 -23.45 14.43 -6.43
N SER A 277 -23.86 13.72 -7.49
CA SER A 277 -25.24 13.28 -7.64
C SER A 277 -25.63 12.21 -6.61
N ILE A 278 -24.69 11.35 -6.18
CA ILE A 278 -24.96 10.25 -5.23
C ILE A 278 -25.51 10.74 -3.89
N PHE A 279 -25.13 11.95 -3.51
CA PHE A 279 -25.66 12.72 -2.38
C PHE A 279 -27.18 12.81 -2.38
N GLN A 280 -27.82 13.00 -3.53
CA GLN A 280 -29.29 13.05 -3.63
C GLN A 280 -29.93 11.70 -3.26
N TRP A 281 -29.32 10.58 -3.60
CA TRP A 281 -29.80 9.26 -3.17
C TRP A 281 -29.68 9.09 -1.65
N LEU A 282 -28.55 9.52 -1.07
CA LEU A 282 -28.32 9.50 0.36
C LEU A 282 -29.24 10.45 1.15
N SER A 283 -29.82 11.47 0.49
CA SER A 283 -30.80 12.38 1.10
C SER A 283 -32.12 11.68 1.50
N GLY A 284 -32.39 10.48 0.95
CA GLY A 284 -33.43 9.59 1.46
C GLY A 284 -33.19 9.30 2.95
N THR A 285 -34.25 9.18 3.76
CA THR A 285 -34.18 9.14 5.24
C THR A 285 -33.51 7.87 5.82
N HIS A 286 -32.23 7.63 5.52
CA HIS A 286 -31.40 6.51 5.97
C HIS A 286 -30.92 6.68 7.43
N THR A 287 -31.87 6.80 8.36
CA THR A 287 -31.60 6.94 9.80
C THR A 287 -30.93 5.71 10.43
N ASN A 288 -30.96 4.57 9.74
CA ASN A 288 -30.34 3.31 10.17
C ASN A 288 -28.88 3.15 9.73
N LEU A 289 -28.35 4.05 8.88
CA LEU A 289 -27.01 3.94 8.36
C LEU A 289 -25.99 4.12 9.51
N VAL A 290 -25.07 3.16 9.64
CA VAL A 290 -24.02 3.13 10.67
C VAL A 290 -22.65 3.35 10.03
N TYR A 291 -22.43 2.83 8.82
CA TYR A 291 -21.17 2.93 8.10
C TYR A 291 -21.45 3.49 6.70
N LEU A 292 -20.80 4.61 6.38
CA LEU A 292 -20.82 5.21 5.06
C LEU A 292 -19.39 5.52 4.62
N ASP A 293 -18.94 4.86 3.55
CA ASP A 293 -17.66 5.14 2.92
C ASP A 293 -17.90 5.57 1.47
N LEU A 294 -17.49 6.81 1.18
CA LEU A 294 -17.51 7.38 -0.16
C LEU A 294 -16.11 7.86 -0.57
N SER A 295 -15.06 7.38 0.11
CA SER A 295 -13.69 7.80 -0.15
C SER A 295 -13.24 7.52 -1.59
N GLU A 296 -12.25 8.27 -2.09
CA GLU A 296 -11.67 8.08 -3.42
C GLU A 296 -12.70 8.10 -4.58
N ASN A 297 -13.55 9.14 -4.61
CA ASN A 297 -14.49 9.43 -5.71
C ASN A 297 -14.22 10.85 -6.29
N ASN A 298 -15.09 11.32 -7.19
CA ASN A 298 -14.91 12.56 -7.97
C ASN A 298 -15.87 13.69 -7.54
N PHE A 299 -15.99 14.01 -6.25
CA PHE A 299 -16.89 15.04 -5.74
C PHE A 299 -16.39 16.48 -5.90
N ASN A 300 -15.78 16.77 -7.05
CA ASN A 300 -15.10 18.03 -7.37
C ASN A 300 -15.96 19.27 -7.08
N GLY A 301 -15.49 20.13 -6.17
CA GLY A 301 -16.08 21.45 -5.90
C GLY A 301 -17.42 21.42 -5.18
N SER A 302 -17.87 20.25 -4.74
CA SER A 302 -19.12 20.11 -4.00
C SER A 302 -18.89 20.23 -2.49
N SER A 303 -19.88 20.76 -1.77
CA SER A 303 -19.84 20.83 -0.30
C SER A 303 -20.37 19.55 0.34
N ILE A 304 -19.90 19.25 1.56
CA ILE A 304 -20.49 18.18 2.38
C ILE A 304 -21.97 18.51 2.64
N PRO A 305 -22.93 17.61 2.34
CA PRO A 305 -24.35 17.94 2.46
C PRO A 305 -24.89 17.95 3.91
N ASP A 306 -25.75 18.93 4.23
CA ASP A 306 -26.36 19.07 5.55
C ASP A 306 -27.17 17.84 6.02
N TYR A 307 -27.82 17.10 5.12
CA TYR A 307 -28.67 15.98 5.54
C TYR A 307 -27.89 14.76 6.04
N PHE A 308 -26.57 14.69 5.89
CA PHE A 308 -25.76 13.67 6.58
C PHE A 308 -25.95 13.75 8.10
N GLY A 309 -26.16 14.95 8.64
CA GLY A 309 -26.51 15.14 10.05
C GLY A 309 -27.84 14.52 10.48
N ASN A 310 -28.70 14.08 9.55
CA ASN A 310 -29.94 13.34 9.87
C ASN A 310 -29.71 11.83 10.03
N MET A 311 -28.53 11.31 9.70
CA MET A 311 -28.16 9.90 9.86
C MET A 311 -27.74 9.63 11.31
N SER A 312 -28.69 9.67 12.24
CA SER A 312 -28.41 9.61 13.69
C SER A 312 -27.75 8.30 14.18
N SER A 313 -27.76 7.24 13.36
CA SER A 313 -27.06 5.99 13.65
C SER A 313 -25.60 5.97 13.20
N LEU A 314 -25.15 6.96 12.44
CA LEU A 314 -23.85 6.99 11.78
C LEU A 314 -22.72 6.95 12.80
N ALA A 315 -21.86 5.95 12.68
CA ALA A 315 -20.70 5.72 13.53
C ALA A 315 -19.38 5.87 12.75
N TYR A 316 -19.38 5.58 11.46
CA TYR A 316 -18.24 5.74 10.56
C TYR A 316 -18.67 6.53 9.33
N LEU A 317 -17.94 7.61 9.04
CA LEU A 317 -18.08 8.38 7.82
C LEU A 317 -16.68 8.65 7.24
N SER A 318 -16.42 8.16 6.04
CA SER A 318 -15.25 8.55 5.25
C SER A 318 -15.65 9.24 3.95
N LEU A 319 -15.07 10.42 3.75
CA LEU A 319 -15.10 11.23 2.54
C LEU A 319 -13.68 11.52 2.03
N TYR A 320 -12.70 10.73 2.47
CA TYR A 320 -11.29 10.87 2.12
C TYR A 320 -11.09 10.94 0.60
N TYR A 321 -10.18 11.81 0.13
CA TYR A 321 -9.77 11.89 -1.28
C TYR A 321 -10.94 12.13 -2.28
N ASN A 322 -11.66 13.25 -2.14
CA ASN A 322 -12.86 13.56 -2.94
C ASN A 322 -12.96 14.97 -3.53
N LYS A 323 -11.95 15.84 -3.34
CA LYS A 323 -11.95 17.25 -3.78
C LYS A 323 -13.20 18.05 -3.35
N LEU A 324 -13.75 17.72 -2.19
CA LEU A 324 -14.85 18.46 -1.55
C LEU A 324 -14.38 19.84 -1.10
N GLU A 325 -15.27 20.84 -1.14
CA GLU A 325 -15.00 22.23 -0.74
C GLU A 325 -15.93 22.69 0.38
N GLY A 326 -15.68 23.88 0.91
CA GLY A 326 -16.46 24.47 2.00
C GLY A 326 -16.09 23.91 3.38
N GLY A 327 -16.89 24.27 4.39
CA GLY A 327 -16.65 23.88 5.78
C GLY A 327 -17.48 22.69 6.24
N ILE A 328 -17.34 22.35 7.52
CA ILE A 328 -18.17 21.32 8.17
C ILE A 328 -19.65 21.77 8.25
N PRO A 329 -20.61 20.91 7.90
CA PRO A 329 -22.02 21.25 8.06
C PRO A 329 -22.43 21.34 9.53
N ASN A 330 -23.17 22.39 9.91
CA ASN A 330 -23.69 22.55 11.28
C ASN A 330 -24.57 21.37 11.74
N SER A 331 -25.16 20.65 10.78
CA SER A 331 -25.97 19.46 11.06
C SER A 331 -25.19 18.31 11.70
N PHE A 332 -23.86 18.28 11.55
CA PHE A 332 -23.00 17.26 12.19
C PHE A 332 -23.06 17.34 13.71
N ALA A 333 -23.53 18.46 14.27
CA ALA A 333 -23.86 18.60 15.69
C ALA A 333 -24.92 17.60 16.20
N LYS A 334 -25.57 16.84 15.32
CA LYS A 334 -26.56 15.79 15.65
C LYS A 334 -25.99 14.37 15.66
N LEU A 335 -24.74 14.16 15.24
CA LEU A 335 -24.15 12.83 15.03
C LEU A 335 -23.60 12.24 16.34
N CYS A 336 -24.49 11.91 17.26
CA CYS A 336 -24.16 11.48 18.63
C CYS A 336 -23.53 10.08 18.75
N ARG A 337 -23.44 9.33 17.65
CA ARG A 337 -22.86 7.98 17.60
C ARG A 337 -21.57 7.93 16.77
N LEU A 338 -21.16 9.06 16.20
CA LEU A 338 -19.97 9.15 15.37
C LEU A 338 -18.74 8.75 16.19
N ARG A 339 -18.03 7.74 15.70
CA ARG A 339 -16.77 7.23 16.25
C ARG A 339 -15.61 7.59 15.34
N GLU A 340 -15.83 7.57 14.04
CA GLU A 340 -14.79 7.86 13.06
C GLU A 340 -15.32 8.84 12.02
N LEU A 341 -14.53 9.88 11.79
CA LEU A 341 -14.74 10.86 10.74
C LEU A 341 -13.44 11.07 9.98
N ASP A 342 -13.45 10.71 8.70
CA ASP A 342 -12.35 10.95 7.78
C ASP A 342 -12.76 11.91 6.66
N LEU A 343 -12.09 13.06 6.65
CA LEU A 343 -12.26 14.16 5.70
C LEU A 343 -10.94 14.48 4.98
N GLY A 344 -9.94 13.60 5.07
CA GLY A 344 -8.59 13.84 4.56
C GLY A 344 -8.52 14.00 3.03
N LEU A 345 -7.47 14.64 2.52
CA LEU A 345 -7.23 14.91 1.10
C LEU A 345 -8.45 15.49 0.36
N ASN A 346 -8.95 16.61 0.85
CA ASN A 346 -10.01 17.39 0.19
C ASN A 346 -9.55 18.84 0.00
N SER A 347 -10.47 19.69 -0.47
CA SER A 347 -10.28 21.14 -0.60
C SER A 347 -11.10 21.90 0.44
N LEU A 348 -11.37 21.28 1.61
CA LEU A 348 -12.19 21.86 2.66
C LEU A 348 -11.53 23.13 3.20
N SER A 349 -12.36 24.05 3.68
CA SER A 349 -11.95 25.36 4.18
C SER A 349 -12.68 25.73 5.47
N GLY A 350 -12.21 26.80 6.11
CA GLY A 350 -12.78 27.30 7.37
C GLY A 350 -11.80 27.21 8.54
N GLN A 351 -12.29 27.49 9.74
CA GLN A 351 -11.49 27.41 10.97
C GLN A 351 -11.64 26.02 11.61
N LEU A 352 -10.53 25.41 12.04
CA LEU A 352 -10.59 24.13 12.77
C LEU A 352 -11.48 24.22 14.02
N SER A 353 -11.53 25.38 14.68
CA SER A 353 -12.41 25.61 15.83
C SER A 353 -13.88 25.35 15.52
N ASP A 354 -14.33 25.63 14.28
CA ASP A 354 -15.73 25.46 13.88
C ASP A 354 -16.07 23.97 13.72
N PHE A 355 -15.12 23.17 13.21
CA PHE A 355 -15.23 21.72 13.13
C PHE A 355 -15.36 21.12 14.53
N ILE A 356 -14.45 21.50 15.42
CA ILE A 356 -14.42 21.01 16.79
C ILE A 356 -15.66 21.46 17.56
N GLU A 357 -16.08 22.73 17.44
CA GLU A 357 -17.29 23.22 18.10
C GLU A 357 -18.51 22.41 17.64
N THR A 358 -18.68 22.21 16.33
CA THR A 358 -19.80 21.47 15.76
C THR A 358 -19.84 20.03 16.29
N LEU A 359 -18.71 19.32 16.20
CA LEU A 359 -18.61 17.93 16.65
C LEU A 359 -18.79 17.80 18.18
N SER A 360 -18.32 18.78 18.95
CA SER A 360 -18.40 18.75 20.42
C SER A 360 -19.84 18.71 20.95
N LYS A 361 -20.82 19.22 20.17
CA LYS A 361 -22.23 19.26 20.59
C LYS A 361 -22.79 17.86 20.85
N CYS A 362 -22.37 16.83 20.11
CA CYS A 362 -22.84 15.47 20.35
C CYS A 362 -21.76 14.37 20.32
N ALA A 363 -20.74 14.48 19.47
CA ALA A 363 -19.75 13.42 19.27
C ALA A 363 -18.63 13.40 20.32
N GLN A 364 -18.57 14.37 21.24
CA GLN A 364 -17.48 14.49 22.24
C GLN A 364 -17.22 13.21 23.07
N LYS A 365 -18.24 12.40 23.35
CA LYS A 365 -18.07 11.16 24.14
C LYS A 365 -17.85 9.91 23.28
N THR A 366 -18.12 9.99 21.98
CA THR A 366 -18.13 8.83 21.08
C THR A 366 -17.02 8.86 20.05
N LEU A 367 -16.53 10.03 19.65
CA LEU A 367 -15.51 10.16 18.62
C LEU A 367 -14.19 9.56 19.12
N GLU A 368 -13.70 8.57 18.38
CA GLU A 368 -12.45 7.83 18.60
C GLU A 368 -11.37 8.27 17.60
N SER A 369 -11.76 8.57 16.35
CA SER A 369 -10.84 8.91 15.27
C SER A 369 -11.31 10.16 14.53
N LEU A 370 -10.42 11.13 14.35
CA LEU A 370 -10.64 12.32 13.53
C LEU A 370 -9.47 12.52 12.57
N TYR A 371 -9.75 12.37 11.28
CA TYR A 371 -8.79 12.57 10.20
C TYR A 371 -9.25 13.76 9.33
N ILE A 372 -8.46 14.82 9.30
CA ILE A 372 -8.70 16.03 8.48
C ILE A 372 -7.40 16.42 7.76
N SER A 373 -6.51 15.46 7.53
CA SER A 373 -5.21 15.75 6.90
C SER A 373 -5.36 16.28 5.47
N ASP A 374 -4.38 17.02 4.99
CA ASP A 374 -4.27 17.45 3.59
C ASP A 374 -5.49 18.24 3.08
N ASN A 375 -5.93 19.23 3.87
CA ASN A 375 -6.91 20.24 3.46
C ASN A 375 -6.27 21.64 3.53
N PRO A 376 -5.62 22.11 2.45
CA PRO A 376 -4.73 23.29 2.51
C PRO A 376 -5.44 24.61 2.88
N ASN A 377 -6.77 24.65 2.79
CA ASN A 377 -7.57 25.84 3.12
C ASN A 377 -8.18 25.80 4.53
N ILE A 378 -8.00 24.72 5.31
CA ILE A 378 -8.36 24.71 6.73
C ILE A 378 -7.27 25.47 7.49
N SER A 379 -7.72 26.42 8.32
CA SER A 379 -6.85 27.33 9.07
C SER A 379 -7.32 27.46 10.52
N GLY A 380 -6.68 28.36 11.28
CA GLY A 380 -6.99 28.61 12.68
C GLY A 380 -6.02 27.92 13.62
N SER A 381 -6.34 27.92 14.91
CA SER A 381 -5.52 27.31 15.97
C SER A 381 -6.13 26.04 16.50
N LEU A 382 -5.30 25.19 17.12
CA LEU A 382 -5.76 23.96 17.76
C LEU A 382 -6.52 24.31 19.06
N PRO A 383 -7.84 24.04 19.15
CA PRO A 383 -8.62 24.35 20.34
C PRO A 383 -8.38 23.35 21.46
N ASP A 384 -8.96 23.58 22.65
CA ASP A 384 -8.95 22.59 23.73
C ASP A 384 -9.85 21.39 23.39
N LEU A 385 -9.24 20.21 23.29
CA LEU A 385 -9.89 18.95 22.93
C LEU A 385 -10.18 18.04 24.12
N THR A 386 -9.93 18.49 25.35
CA THR A 386 -10.07 17.65 26.57
C THR A 386 -11.48 17.07 26.78
N ASN A 387 -12.51 17.69 26.19
CA ASN A 387 -13.88 17.17 26.21
C ASN A 387 -14.08 15.90 25.34
N PHE A 388 -13.17 15.61 24.41
CA PHE A 388 -13.23 14.42 23.56
C PHE A 388 -12.70 13.18 24.27
N LEU A 389 -13.49 12.66 25.22
CA LEU A 389 -13.08 11.62 26.18
C LEU A 389 -12.77 10.24 25.57
N SER A 390 -13.11 10.01 24.31
CA SER A 390 -12.91 8.74 23.62
C SER A 390 -11.87 8.79 22.50
N LEU A 391 -11.30 9.98 22.24
CA LEU A 391 -10.39 10.18 21.12
C LEU A 391 -9.09 9.39 21.32
N LYS A 392 -8.72 8.64 20.28
CA LYS A 392 -7.52 7.82 20.17
C LYS A 392 -6.63 8.30 19.02
N HIS A 393 -7.23 8.66 17.89
CA HIS A 393 -6.52 9.02 16.68
C HIS A 393 -6.88 10.45 16.26
N LEU A 394 -5.88 11.30 16.15
CA LEU A 394 -6.06 12.69 15.75
C LEU A 394 -5.01 13.06 14.70
N PHE A 395 -5.44 13.18 13.44
CA PHE A 395 -4.60 13.52 12.31
C PHE A 395 -5.11 14.79 11.64
N LEU A 396 -4.30 15.84 11.73
CA LEU A 396 -4.54 17.18 11.21
C LEU A 396 -3.36 17.64 10.35
N GLU A 397 -2.58 16.71 9.81
CA GLU A 397 -1.36 17.02 9.06
C GLU A 397 -1.66 17.77 7.77
N SER A 398 -0.68 18.51 7.23
CA SER A 398 -0.80 19.15 5.91
C SER A 398 -2.01 20.09 5.79
N ASN A 399 -2.27 20.89 6.84
CA ASN A 399 -3.27 21.96 6.83
C ASN A 399 -2.55 23.32 6.98
N ASN A 400 -3.31 24.43 7.01
CA ASN A 400 -2.77 25.76 7.30
C ASN A 400 -3.05 26.18 8.76
N LEU A 401 -2.94 25.24 9.70
CA LEU A 401 -3.13 25.53 11.13
C LEU A 401 -1.95 26.35 11.66
N SER A 402 -2.24 27.23 12.60
CA SER A 402 -1.28 28.20 13.17
C SER A 402 -1.46 28.35 14.68
N GLY A 403 -0.54 29.08 15.32
CA GLY A 403 -0.53 29.24 16.77
C GLY A 403 0.03 28.02 17.49
N ARG A 404 -0.23 27.93 18.80
CA ARG A 404 0.40 26.93 19.68
C ARG A 404 -0.43 25.66 19.81
N ILE A 405 0.27 24.53 19.98
CA ILE A 405 -0.35 23.30 20.47
C ILE A 405 -0.66 23.51 21.97
N PRO A 406 -1.92 23.36 22.43
CA PRO A 406 -2.25 23.52 23.85
C PRO A 406 -1.68 22.39 24.71
N GLU A 407 -1.14 22.73 25.89
CA GLU A 407 -0.65 21.72 26.86
C GLU A 407 -1.75 20.77 27.35
N SER A 408 -3.03 21.17 27.23
CA SER A 408 -4.18 20.35 27.61
C SER A 408 -4.27 19.05 26.81
N ILE A 409 -3.64 18.97 25.62
CA ILE A 409 -3.52 17.72 24.85
C ILE A 409 -2.87 16.61 25.69
N GLY A 410 -1.92 16.96 26.57
CA GLY A 410 -1.23 16.02 27.44
C GLY A 410 -2.13 15.38 28.50
N GLN A 411 -3.37 15.84 28.66
CA GLN A 411 -4.37 15.24 29.56
C GLN A 411 -5.20 14.13 28.90
N MET A 412 -5.12 13.96 27.57
CA MET A 412 -5.98 13.05 26.81
C MET A 412 -5.42 11.62 26.80
N SER A 413 -5.52 10.92 27.92
CA SER A 413 -4.86 9.63 28.18
C SER A 413 -5.29 8.44 27.28
N LYS A 414 -6.26 8.63 26.39
CA LYS A 414 -6.66 7.62 25.40
C LYS A 414 -5.99 7.80 24.05
N LEU A 415 -5.31 8.93 23.80
CA LEU A 415 -4.61 9.15 22.53
C LEU A 415 -3.53 8.09 22.31
N GLU A 416 -3.61 7.50 21.13
CA GLU A 416 -2.72 6.47 20.60
C GLU A 416 -1.89 7.05 19.45
N THR A 417 -2.47 7.95 18.64
CA THR A 417 -1.75 8.60 17.54
C THR A 417 -2.03 10.09 17.46
N ILE A 418 -0.98 10.87 17.19
CA ILE A 418 -1.03 12.31 16.96
C ILE A 418 -0.28 12.64 15.68
N GLY A 419 -0.97 13.26 14.72
CA GLY A 419 -0.38 13.80 13.50
C GLY A 419 -0.70 15.28 13.35
N PHE A 420 0.26 16.15 13.62
CA PHE A 420 0.15 17.61 13.46
C PHE A 420 1.19 18.18 12.48
N GLY A 421 2.00 17.32 11.85
CA GLY A 421 3.05 17.73 10.93
C GLY A 421 2.55 18.56 9.74
N TRP A 422 3.46 19.25 9.08
CA TRP A 422 3.20 20.03 7.86
C TRP A 422 2.12 21.11 8.04
N ASN A 423 2.13 21.76 9.20
CA ASN A 423 1.32 22.94 9.52
C ASN A 423 2.21 24.14 9.86
N SER A 424 1.61 25.32 10.03
CA SER A 424 2.26 26.53 10.55
C SER A 424 2.17 26.64 12.08
N LEU A 425 2.06 25.51 12.79
CA LEU A 425 2.03 25.46 14.25
C LEU A 425 3.40 25.88 14.81
N GLU A 426 3.37 26.68 15.87
CA GLU A 426 4.56 27.30 16.46
C GLU A 426 4.61 27.14 17.98
N GLY A 427 5.77 27.46 18.55
CA GLY A 427 5.96 27.50 19.99
C GLY A 427 6.79 26.32 20.52
N VAL A 428 6.78 26.20 21.85
CA VAL A 428 7.64 25.26 22.57
C VAL A 428 6.84 24.03 22.97
N ILE A 429 7.34 22.87 22.59
CA ILE A 429 6.83 21.57 23.03
C ILE A 429 7.73 21.05 24.15
N SER A 430 7.07 20.64 25.23
CA SER A 430 7.68 20.18 26.48
C SER A 430 6.95 18.93 26.99
N GLU A 431 7.39 18.38 28.12
CA GLU A 431 6.82 17.17 28.73
C GLU A 431 5.34 17.32 29.11
N THR A 432 4.90 18.55 29.39
CA THR A 432 3.50 18.85 29.78
C THR A 432 2.52 18.40 28.70
N HIS A 433 2.90 18.56 27.43
CA HIS A 433 2.12 18.16 26.25
C HIS A 433 1.95 16.64 26.14
N PHE A 434 2.71 15.83 26.88
CA PHE A 434 2.62 14.37 26.80
C PHE A 434 2.40 13.68 28.16
N SER A 435 2.17 14.46 29.22
CA SER A 435 2.23 14.01 30.61
C SER A 435 1.36 12.79 30.97
N LYS A 436 0.18 12.60 30.35
CA LYS A 436 -0.71 11.45 30.58
C LYS A 436 -0.90 10.54 29.36
N LEU A 437 -0.10 10.71 28.31
CA LEU A 437 -0.30 10.01 27.03
C LEU A 437 0.31 8.60 27.02
N SER A 438 -0.04 7.76 28.00
CA SER A 438 0.61 6.45 28.20
C SER A 438 0.34 5.42 27.09
N LYS A 439 -0.61 5.70 26.20
CA LYS A 439 -0.97 4.84 25.07
C LYS A 439 -0.38 5.30 23.73
N LEU A 440 0.30 6.45 23.71
CA LEU A 440 0.80 7.03 22.48
C LEU A 440 1.81 6.09 21.81
N SER A 441 1.54 5.70 20.58
CA SER A 441 2.38 4.83 19.77
C SER A 441 2.88 5.53 18.50
N SER A 442 2.18 6.55 17.99
CA SER A 442 2.63 7.29 16.80
C SER A 442 2.61 8.80 17.06
N LEU A 443 3.73 9.46 16.78
CA LEU A 443 3.89 10.89 16.94
C LEU A 443 4.49 11.52 15.69
N SER A 444 3.72 12.37 15.05
CA SER A 444 4.14 13.18 13.92
C SER A 444 3.90 14.67 14.21
N LEU A 445 5.00 15.41 14.31
CA LEU A 445 5.02 16.85 14.59
C LEU A 445 5.84 17.63 13.57
N SER A 446 6.27 17.00 12.48
CA SER A 446 7.20 17.57 11.50
C SER A 446 6.86 19.03 11.14
N SER A 447 7.73 19.97 11.50
CA SER A 447 7.45 21.41 11.38
C SER A 447 8.73 22.23 11.46
N ASP A 448 8.82 23.27 10.64
CA ASP A 448 9.94 24.22 10.66
C ASP A 448 9.86 25.22 11.83
N SER A 449 8.70 25.32 12.51
CA SER A 449 8.41 26.37 13.51
C SER A 449 8.29 25.84 14.94
N LEU A 450 8.23 24.53 15.13
CA LEU A 450 8.15 23.92 16.45
C LEU A 450 9.54 23.77 17.08
N LEU A 451 9.58 24.06 18.39
CA LEU A 451 10.78 23.95 19.21
C LEU A 451 10.57 22.88 20.28
N LEU A 452 11.34 21.81 20.22
CA LEU A 452 11.30 20.72 21.20
C LEU A 452 12.27 21.01 22.34
N ASN A 453 11.76 21.22 23.55
CA ASN A 453 12.55 21.54 24.73
C ASN A 453 12.12 20.64 25.89
N PHE A 454 12.84 19.54 26.05
CA PHE A 454 12.60 18.56 27.11
C PHE A 454 13.75 18.57 28.12
N SER A 455 13.40 18.33 29.37
CA SER A 455 14.30 18.11 30.49
C SER A 455 15.12 16.86 30.21
N PHE A 456 16.40 16.94 30.57
CA PHE A 456 17.38 15.92 30.24
C PHE A 456 17.12 14.55 30.89
N ASP A 457 16.44 14.54 32.03
CA ASP A 457 16.05 13.39 32.84
C ASP A 457 14.61 12.94 32.58
N TRP A 458 13.92 13.53 31.60
CA TRP A 458 12.55 13.17 31.28
C TRP A 458 12.45 11.75 30.71
N ILE A 459 11.52 10.98 31.28
CA ILE A 459 11.13 9.66 30.78
C ILE A 459 9.66 9.78 30.30
N PRO A 460 9.39 9.67 28.99
CA PRO A 460 8.04 9.73 28.47
C PRO A 460 7.21 8.52 28.97
N PRO A 461 5.91 8.70 29.25
CA PRO A 461 5.06 7.62 29.78
C PRO A 461 4.63 6.58 28.74
N PHE A 462 5.26 6.54 27.56
CA PHE A 462 4.83 5.76 26.40
C PHE A 462 6.01 5.13 25.63
N GLN A 463 5.68 4.26 24.68
CA GLN A 463 6.62 3.65 23.73
C GLN A 463 6.12 3.89 22.30
N LEU A 464 6.87 4.69 21.55
CA LEU A 464 6.56 5.01 20.17
C LEU A 464 6.99 3.87 19.24
N GLN A 465 6.11 3.59 18.28
CA GLN A 465 6.35 2.82 17.08
C GLN A 465 6.85 3.74 15.95
N ASP A 466 6.19 4.88 15.74
CA ASP A 466 6.57 5.84 14.68
C ASP A 466 6.87 7.22 15.25
N ILE A 467 8.01 7.77 14.84
CA ILE A 467 8.51 9.07 15.31
C ILE A 467 8.84 9.94 14.09
N PHE A 468 8.02 10.94 13.81
CA PHE A 468 8.23 11.90 12.72
C PHE A 468 8.38 13.32 13.27
N LEU A 469 9.62 13.76 13.43
CA LEU A 469 10.00 15.05 14.01
C LEU A 469 10.89 15.85 13.05
N LYS A 470 10.72 15.64 11.75
CA LYS A 470 11.45 16.37 10.72
C LYS A 470 11.32 17.88 10.91
N SER A 471 12.42 18.59 10.74
CA SER A 471 12.53 20.05 10.89
C SER A 471 12.26 20.62 12.30
N CYS A 472 11.76 19.82 13.25
CA CYS A 472 11.48 20.26 14.62
C CYS A 472 12.79 20.62 15.31
N LYS A 473 12.99 21.90 15.66
CA LYS A 473 14.26 22.37 16.20
C LYS A 473 14.43 21.88 17.65
N MET A 474 15.52 21.18 17.92
CA MET A 474 15.83 20.63 19.26
C MET A 474 16.53 21.68 20.14
N ARG A 475 16.07 21.81 21.40
CA ARG A 475 16.72 22.63 22.43
C ARG A 475 17.10 21.83 23.68
N PRO A 476 18.36 21.96 24.16
CA PRO A 476 19.51 22.50 23.40
C PRO A 476 19.73 21.68 22.11
N SER A 477 20.61 22.15 21.20
CA SER A 477 20.91 21.50 19.91
C SER A 477 21.67 20.16 20.05
N SER A 478 21.23 19.33 21.00
CA SER A 478 21.79 18.04 21.41
C SER A 478 20.83 16.89 21.10
N PHE A 479 21.35 15.66 21.18
CA PHE A 479 20.52 14.48 21.01
C PHE A 479 19.42 14.39 22.08
N PRO A 480 18.16 14.15 21.70
CA PRO A 480 17.07 14.01 22.65
C PRO A 480 17.23 12.71 23.46
N LYS A 481 17.54 12.85 24.75
CA LYS A 481 17.81 11.71 25.65
C LYS A 481 16.63 10.77 25.83
N TRP A 482 15.41 11.26 25.76
CA TRP A 482 14.22 10.43 25.88
C TRP A 482 14.12 9.37 24.77
N LEU A 483 14.78 9.56 23.61
CA LEU A 483 14.87 8.52 22.59
C LEU A 483 15.56 7.26 23.12
N GLN A 484 16.48 7.39 24.07
CA GLN A 484 17.16 6.23 24.69
C GLN A 484 16.17 5.27 25.36
N THR A 485 15.01 5.78 25.82
CA THR A 485 13.98 4.97 26.47
C THR A 485 13.01 4.34 25.48
N GLN A 486 13.06 4.69 24.20
CA GLN A 486 12.21 4.12 23.15
C GLN A 486 12.87 2.86 22.58
N LYS A 487 12.23 1.69 22.71
CA LYS A 487 12.82 0.41 22.31
C LYS A 487 12.11 -0.32 21.18
N ASN A 488 10.92 0.13 20.79
CA ASN A 488 10.05 -0.59 19.85
C ASN A 488 9.71 0.19 18.57
N TYR A 489 10.44 1.27 18.25
CA TYR A 489 10.14 2.05 17.06
C TYR A 489 10.51 1.32 15.77
N THR A 490 9.66 1.44 14.75
CA THR A 490 9.85 0.97 13.37
C THR A 490 10.35 2.09 12.47
N TRP A 491 9.95 3.34 12.76
CA TRP A 491 10.37 4.52 12.00
C TRP A 491 10.87 5.65 12.91
N LEU A 492 11.98 6.28 12.52
CA LEU A 492 12.53 7.46 13.18
C LEU A 492 12.95 8.50 12.15
N ASP A 493 12.34 9.68 12.19
CA ASP A 493 12.74 10.86 11.45
C ASP A 493 13.01 12.03 12.40
N ILE A 494 14.28 12.40 12.52
CA ILE A 494 14.77 13.60 13.22
C ILE A 494 15.65 14.43 12.27
N SER A 495 15.35 14.37 10.97
CA SER A 495 16.05 15.14 9.94
C SER A 495 15.79 16.64 10.06
N ASP A 496 16.77 17.48 9.70
CA ASP A 496 16.71 18.94 9.84
C ASP A 496 16.31 19.46 11.25
N ALA A 497 16.60 18.69 12.29
CA ALA A 497 16.25 19.06 13.68
C ALA A 497 17.22 20.07 14.32
N GLY A 498 18.25 20.51 13.59
CA GLY A 498 19.28 21.43 14.09
C GLY A 498 20.21 20.83 15.15
N ILE A 499 20.36 19.50 15.15
CA ILE A 499 21.22 18.78 16.10
C ILE A 499 22.68 18.95 15.69
N SER A 500 23.55 19.38 16.60
CA SER A 500 24.98 19.65 16.34
C SER A 500 25.93 18.89 17.28
N ASP A 501 25.39 17.93 18.02
CA ASP A 501 26.10 17.15 19.02
C ASP A 501 26.80 15.92 18.44
N THR A 502 27.66 15.29 19.22
CA THR A 502 28.26 14.00 18.86
C THR A 502 27.23 12.90 19.09
N ILE A 503 27.05 11.99 18.12
CA ILE A 503 26.12 10.87 18.28
C ILE A 503 26.52 10.02 19.49
N PRO A 504 25.65 9.88 20.51
CA PRO A 504 25.96 9.07 21.68
C PRO A 504 26.09 7.59 21.34
N SER A 505 26.95 6.86 22.05
CA SER A 505 27.16 5.42 21.79
C SER A 505 25.89 4.57 21.96
N TRP A 506 24.98 4.98 22.86
CA TRP A 506 23.71 4.30 23.08
C TRP A 506 22.75 4.43 21.90
N PHE A 507 22.90 5.44 21.04
CA PHE A 507 21.99 5.67 19.92
C PHE A 507 22.01 4.53 18.91
N TRP A 508 23.16 3.87 18.77
CA TRP A 508 23.33 2.73 17.85
C TRP A 508 22.76 1.41 18.37
N ASP A 509 22.26 1.37 19.61
CA ASP A 509 21.41 0.30 20.14
C ASP A 509 19.97 0.47 19.60
N LEU A 510 19.86 0.40 18.27
CA LEU A 510 18.63 0.62 17.51
C LEU A 510 17.61 -0.50 17.79
N SER A 511 16.33 -0.18 17.61
CA SER A 511 15.24 -1.16 17.61
C SER A 511 15.50 -2.29 16.61
N GLN A 512 15.28 -3.53 17.03
CA GLN A 512 15.38 -4.71 16.14
C GLN A 512 14.31 -4.70 15.04
N LYS A 513 13.22 -3.94 15.24
CA LYS A 513 12.12 -3.78 14.28
C LYS A 513 12.31 -2.57 13.36
N LEU A 514 13.49 -1.95 13.36
CA LEU A 514 13.71 -0.75 12.56
C LEU A 514 13.53 -1.04 11.07
N GLU A 515 12.60 -0.33 10.45
CA GLU A 515 12.33 -0.35 9.01
C GLU A 515 12.94 0.88 8.32
N GLY A 516 12.93 2.04 8.99
CA GLY A 516 13.46 3.28 8.44
C GLY A 516 14.02 4.24 9.49
N MET A 517 15.12 4.88 9.15
CA MET A 517 15.70 5.97 9.93
C MET A 517 16.19 7.10 9.02
N ASP A 518 15.79 8.32 9.34
CA ASP A 518 16.26 9.55 8.72
C ASP A 518 16.79 10.53 9.79
N ILE A 519 18.11 10.74 9.78
CA ILE A 519 18.78 11.72 10.65
C ILE A 519 19.48 12.81 9.83
N SER A 520 19.11 12.92 8.55
CA SER A 520 19.81 13.77 7.59
C SER A 520 19.67 15.27 7.87
N HIS A 521 20.48 16.08 7.19
CA HIS A 521 20.44 17.55 7.28
C HIS A 521 20.63 18.08 8.71
N ASN A 522 21.58 17.51 9.44
CA ASN A 522 21.96 17.99 10.76
C ASN A 522 23.46 18.35 10.77
N GLN A 523 24.03 18.60 11.95
CA GLN A 523 25.46 18.85 12.14
C GLN A 523 26.06 17.81 13.10
N MET A 524 25.53 16.58 13.06
CA MET A 524 25.93 15.50 13.97
C MET A 524 27.37 15.06 13.69
N ARG A 525 28.13 14.83 14.76
CA ARG A 525 29.53 14.38 14.72
C ARG A 525 29.70 12.96 15.25
N GLY A 526 30.86 12.37 15.00
CA GLY A 526 31.25 11.06 15.52
C GLY A 526 31.21 9.97 14.46
N THR A 527 31.35 8.72 14.91
CA THR A 527 31.38 7.54 14.04
C THR A 527 30.07 6.77 14.13
N VAL A 528 29.72 6.04 13.07
CA VAL A 528 28.66 5.04 13.14
C VAL A 528 29.12 3.90 14.04
N GLY A 529 28.33 3.61 15.07
CA GLY A 529 28.64 2.55 16.04
C GLY A 529 28.25 1.15 15.55
N ASN A 530 28.32 0.18 16.46
CA ASN A 530 27.89 -1.18 16.18
C ASN A 530 26.36 -1.26 16.14
N ILE A 531 25.82 -1.43 14.94
CA ILE A 531 24.39 -1.61 14.72
C ILE A 531 24.08 -3.11 14.64
N ARG A 532 22.90 -3.52 15.12
CA ARG A 532 22.31 -4.83 14.83
C ARG A 532 21.11 -4.63 13.90
N LEU A 533 21.21 -5.19 12.71
CA LEU A 533 20.14 -5.16 11.70
C LEU A 533 19.58 -6.57 11.52
N GLU A 534 18.34 -6.79 11.95
CA GLU A 534 17.60 -8.04 11.71
C GLU A 534 16.94 -8.04 10.32
N PHE A 535 16.49 -6.87 9.87
CA PHE A 535 15.90 -6.64 8.56
C PHE A 535 16.79 -5.72 7.71
N ALA A 536 16.37 -5.43 6.48
CA ALA A 536 17.05 -4.52 5.57
C ALA A 536 16.40 -3.12 5.62
N PRO A 537 16.77 -2.24 6.57
CA PRO A 537 16.12 -0.95 6.73
C PRO A 537 16.51 0.05 5.63
N ARG A 538 15.73 1.12 5.54
CA ARG A 538 16.12 2.38 4.90
C ARG A 538 16.89 3.25 5.89
N LEU A 539 18.10 3.64 5.53
CA LEU A 539 18.97 4.47 6.36
C LEU A 539 19.40 5.72 5.58
N ASN A 540 18.99 6.88 6.06
CA ASN A 540 19.43 8.17 5.56
C ASN A 540 20.17 8.95 6.66
N LEU A 541 21.49 9.05 6.51
CA LEU A 541 22.40 9.74 7.42
C LEU A 541 23.08 10.93 6.72
N SER A 542 22.60 11.32 5.54
CA SER A 542 23.27 12.32 4.71
C SER A 542 23.30 13.71 5.32
N TRP A 543 24.16 14.58 4.80
CA TRP A 543 24.26 15.98 5.23
C TRP A 543 24.48 16.11 6.74
N ASN A 544 25.59 15.54 7.21
CA ASN A 544 26.06 15.60 8.60
C ASN A 544 27.59 15.76 8.63
N GLN A 545 28.21 15.60 9.81
CA GLN A 545 29.67 15.62 10.01
C GLN A 545 30.18 14.26 10.52
N LEU A 546 29.53 13.16 10.12
CA LEU A 546 29.92 11.80 10.52
C LEU A 546 31.24 11.42 9.86
N ASN A 547 32.08 10.70 10.59
CA ASN A 547 33.43 10.37 10.14
C ASN A 547 33.83 8.92 10.46
N GLY A 548 35.08 8.58 10.14
CA GLY A 548 35.63 7.25 10.33
C GLY A 548 35.28 6.29 9.19
N PRO A 549 35.67 5.01 9.32
CA PRO A 549 35.33 3.97 8.35
C PRO A 549 33.85 3.58 8.44
N ILE A 550 33.27 3.19 7.30
CA ILE A 550 31.88 2.75 7.20
C ILE A 550 31.79 1.30 7.72
N PRO A 551 30.95 1.01 8.74
CA PRO A 551 30.80 -0.34 9.27
C PRO A 551 30.20 -1.31 8.22
N SER A 552 30.75 -2.52 8.15
CA SER A 552 30.30 -3.58 7.23
C SER A 552 28.83 -3.95 7.39
N ILE A 553 28.26 -3.82 8.59
CA ILE A 553 26.85 -4.15 8.83
C ILE A 553 25.89 -3.31 7.99
N LEU A 554 26.29 -2.10 7.56
CA LEU A 554 25.45 -1.22 6.75
C LEU A 554 25.19 -1.77 5.34
N SER A 555 26.00 -2.72 4.85
CA SER A 555 25.75 -3.38 3.55
C SER A 555 24.47 -4.22 3.51
N LYS A 556 23.85 -4.48 4.67
CA LYS A 556 22.56 -5.18 4.78
C LYS A 556 21.34 -4.28 4.57
N ALA A 557 21.50 -2.96 4.54
CA ALA A 557 20.41 -2.03 4.31
C ALA A 557 19.77 -2.22 2.92
N SER A 558 18.50 -1.83 2.79
CA SER A 558 17.81 -1.79 1.48
C SER A 558 18.04 -0.45 0.77
N VAL A 559 18.13 0.64 1.54
CA VAL A 559 18.47 1.99 1.06
C VAL A 559 19.51 2.55 2.00
N LEU A 560 20.61 3.05 1.45
CA LEU A 560 21.70 3.63 2.22
C LEU A 560 22.15 4.95 1.60
N ASP A 561 21.81 6.05 2.24
CA ASP A 561 22.30 7.38 1.91
C ASP A 561 23.24 7.88 3.03
N LEU A 562 24.52 7.97 2.68
CA LEU A 562 25.61 8.43 3.53
C LEU A 562 26.27 9.69 2.94
N SER A 563 25.64 10.31 1.94
CA SER A 563 26.21 11.42 1.19
C SER A 563 26.48 12.65 2.08
N HIS A 564 27.38 13.53 1.63
CA HIS A 564 27.67 14.79 2.33
C HIS A 564 28.04 14.60 3.80
N ASN A 565 29.06 13.79 4.04
CA ASN A 565 29.65 13.51 5.35
C ASN A 565 31.19 13.54 5.25
N ASN A 566 31.88 13.07 6.29
CA ASN A 566 33.33 12.99 6.38
C ASN A 566 33.79 11.52 6.53
N PHE A 567 33.05 10.56 5.96
CA PHE A 567 33.41 9.14 5.99
C PHE A 567 34.70 8.89 5.21
N SER A 568 35.52 7.96 5.69
CA SER A 568 36.84 7.64 5.15
C SER A 568 37.05 6.13 5.04
N GLY A 569 38.23 5.70 4.61
CA GLY A 569 38.53 4.27 4.42
C GLY A 569 38.05 3.74 3.06
N ALA A 570 38.07 2.42 2.90
CA ALA A 570 37.73 1.75 1.64
C ALA A 570 36.25 1.37 1.56
N ALA A 571 35.71 1.30 0.33
CA ALA A 571 34.35 0.82 0.05
C ALA A 571 34.18 -0.71 0.22
N SER A 572 35.16 -1.41 0.79
CA SER A 572 35.15 -2.87 0.99
C SER A 572 34.06 -3.36 1.94
N PHE A 573 33.45 -2.46 2.72
CA PHE A 573 32.31 -2.77 3.58
C PHE A 573 31.14 -3.39 2.81
N LEU A 574 30.98 -3.05 1.51
CA LEU A 574 29.97 -3.59 0.62
C LEU A 574 30.06 -5.11 0.45
N CYS A 575 31.26 -5.68 0.52
CA CYS A 575 31.46 -7.12 0.30
C CYS A 575 31.18 -7.99 1.52
N ALA A 576 30.69 -7.41 2.60
CA ALA A 576 30.38 -8.17 3.81
C ALA A 576 29.07 -8.96 3.71
N THR A 577 28.24 -8.72 2.70
CA THR A 577 26.95 -9.41 2.51
C THR A 577 26.92 -10.15 1.19
N GLU A 578 26.65 -11.44 1.26
CA GLU A 578 26.30 -12.27 0.11
C GLU A 578 24.80 -12.11 -0.15
N ASP A 579 24.41 -11.73 -1.37
CA ASP A 579 23.03 -11.42 -1.78
C ASP A 579 22.42 -10.17 -1.11
N SER A 580 22.79 -8.99 -1.62
CA SER A 580 22.38 -7.72 -1.04
C SER A 580 20.94 -7.34 -1.40
N ASN A 581 20.22 -6.78 -0.42
CA ASN A 581 18.91 -6.17 -0.62
C ASN A 581 18.99 -4.68 -1.04
N LEU A 582 20.20 -4.15 -1.24
CA LEU A 582 20.42 -2.75 -1.55
C LEU A 582 19.87 -2.38 -2.93
N THR A 583 18.98 -1.39 -2.97
CA THR A 583 18.38 -0.82 -4.19
C THR A 583 18.89 0.58 -4.46
N PHE A 584 19.31 1.31 -3.43
CA PHE A 584 19.78 2.69 -3.51
C PHE A 584 21.02 2.86 -2.62
N LEU A 585 22.13 3.33 -3.21
CA LEU A 585 23.36 3.65 -2.51
C LEU A 585 23.89 5.01 -2.94
N ASP A 586 23.94 5.95 -2.00
CA ASP A 586 24.63 7.23 -2.18
C ASP A 586 25.75 7.39 -1.14
N LEU A 587 26.97 7.46 -1.64
CA LEU A 587 28.20 7.69 -0.88
C LEU A 587 28.93 8.96 -1.33
N SER A 588 28.25 9.80 -2.12
CA SER A 588 28.84 10.97 -2.71
C SER A 588 29.31 12.00 -1.66
N SER A 589 30.27 12.83 -2.04
CA SER A 589 30.76 13.94 -1.21
C SER A 589 31.23 13.48 0.17
N ASN A 590 32.23 12.58 0.17
CA ASN A 590 32.88 12.04 1.35
C ASN A 590 34.42 11.99 1.14
N HIS A 591 35.13 11.28 2.01
CA HIS A 591 36.58 11.04 1.92
C HIS A 591 36.91 9.55 1.70
N VAL A 592 36.01 8.80 1.07
CA VAL A 592 36.22 7.37 0.76
C VAL A 592 37.36 7.25 -0.26
N SER A 593 38.24 6.28 -0.06
CA SER A 593 39.45 6.07 -0.87
C SER A 593 39.68 4.58 -1.14
N GLY A 594 40.75 4.22 -1.83
CA GLY A 594 41.01 2.84 -2.24
C GLY A 594 40.37 2.51 -3.59
N GLU A 595 40.51 1.24 -3.98
CA GLU A 595 39.87 0.70 -5.19
C GLU A 595 38.41 0.30 -4.90
N LEU A 596 37.56 0.36 -5.93
CA LEU A 596 36.23 -0.24 -5.84
C LEU A 596 36.38 -1.77 -5.70
N PRO A 597 35.63 -2.42 -4.81
CA PRO A 597 35.74 -3.86 -4.63
C PRO A 597 35.14 -4.65 -5.81
N ASP A 598 35.50 -5.92 -5.95
CA ASP A 598 35.04 -6.77 -7.07
C ASP A 598 33.72 -7.54 -6.81
N CYS A 599 33.04 -7.33 -5.68
CA CYS A 599 31.88 -8.13 -5.26
C CYS A 599 30.50 -7.70 -5.82
N TRP A 600 30.48 -6.91 -6.91
CA TRP A 600 29.25 -6.33 -7.48
C TRP A 600 28.20 -7.34 -7.97
N ILE A 601 28.58 -8.62 -8.13
CA ILE A 601 27.67 -9.72 -8.48
C ILE A 601 26.53 -9.91 -7.48
N HIS A 602 26.69 -9.42 -6.24
CA HIS A 602 25.68 -9.53 -5.18
C HIS A 602 24.63 -8.39 -5.19
N PHE A 603 24.74 -7.40 -6.08
CA PHE A 603 23.92 -6.18 -6.06
C PHE A 603 22.93 -6.09 -7.24
N LYS A 604 22.27 -7.20 -7.56
CA LYS A 604 21.37 -7.30 -8.74
C LYS A 604 20.12 -6.41 -8.65
N LYS A 605 19.74 -6.00 -7.44
CA LYS A 605 18.58 -5.15 -7.14
C LYS A 605 18.93 -3.64 -7.14
N LEU A 606 20.21 -3.29 -7.25
CA LEU A 606 20.67 -1.91 -7.18
C LEU A 606 20.17 -1.12 -8.40
N VAL A 607 19.46 -0.03 -8.15
CA VAL A 607 18.88 0.89 -9.15
C VAL A 607 19.66 2.20 -9.20
N PHE A 608 20.11 2.70 -8.05
CA PHE A 608 20.87 3.94 -7.93
C PHE A 608 22.21 3.71 -7.24
N LEU A 609 23.29 4.19 -7.86
CA LEU A 609 24.64 4.17 -7.31
C LEU A 609 25.38 5.49 -7.55
N ASP A 610 25.74 6.16 -6.47
CA ASP A 610 26.53 7.38 -6.50
C ASP A 610 27.76 7.32 -5.59
N PHE A 611 28.95 7.43 -6.18
CA PHE A 611 30.23 7.55 -5.49
C PHE A 611 30.95 8.86 -5.80
N SER A 612 30.24 9.82 -6.40
CA SER A 612 30.87 11.04 -6.89
C SER A 612 31.56 11.83 -5.78
N ASN A 613 32.56 12.62 -6.12
CA ASN A 613 33.26 13.51 -5.16
C ASN A 613 33.88 12.75 -3.98
N ASN A 614 34.75 11.78 -4.30
CA ASN A 614 35.52 11.00 -3.32
C ASN A 614 36.99 10.90 -3.77
N TYR A 615 37.78 10.07 -3.09
CA TYR A 615 39.18 9.82 -3.40
C TYR A 615 39.42 8.40 -3.94
N LEU A 616 38.42 7.77 -4.56
CA LEU A 616 38.52 6.43 -5.12
C LEU A 616 39.48 6.40 -6.31
N PHE A 617 40.19 5.30 -6.50
CA PHE A 617 41.15 5.13 -7.60
C PHE A 617 41.14 3.71 -8.16
N GLY A 618 42.00 3.44 -9.13
CA GLY A 618 42.12 2.13 -9.75
C GLY A 618 41.18 1.99 -10.95
N LYS A 619 41.01 0.75 -11.43
CA LYS A 619 40.12 0.46 -12.56
C LYS A 619 38.68 0.27 -12.09
N ILE A 620 37.73 0.57 -12.95
CA ILE A 620 36.31 0.22 -12.73
C ILE A 620 36.18 -1.32 -12.85
N PRO A 621 35.67 -2.03 -11.82
CA PRO A 621 35.55 -3.48 -11.84
C PRO A 621 34.68 -4.03 -12.97
N THR A 622 35.11 -5.14 -13.58
CA THR A 622 34.30 -5.84 -14.61
C THR A 622 33.02 -6.44 -14.04
N THR A 623 33.00 -6.73 -12.74
CA THR A 623 31.83 -7.31 -12.07
C THR A 623 30.66 -6.33 -11.95
N MET A 624 30.88 -5.01 -12.10
CA MET A 624 29.80 -4.02 -12.16
C MET A 624 28.83 -4.26 -13.33
N GLY A 625 29.22 -5.05 -14.34
CA GLY A 625 28.29 -5.51 -15.38
C GLY A 625 27.17 -6.47 -14.91
N HIS A 626 27.12 -6.81 -13.62
CA HIS A 626 26.03 -7.59 -13.01
C HIS A 626 24.96 -6.71 -12.33
N LEU A 627 25.10 -5.39 -12.39
CA LEU A 627 24.10 -4.44 -11.89
C LEU A 627 22.91 -4.33 -12.85
N PHE A 628 22.17 -5.43 -13.06
CA PHE A 628 21.14 -5.53 -14.11
C PHE A 628 19.95 -4.58 -13.93
N SER A 629 19.75 -4.04 -12.73
CA SER A 629 18.65 -3.12 -12.41
C SER A 629 19.08 -1.65 -12.37
N ILE A 630 20.34 -1.33 -12.65
CA ILE A 630 20.88 0.01 -12.46
C ILE A 630 20.33 0.98 -13.52
N ASP A 631 19.74 2.07 -13.04
CA ASP A 631 19.26 3.20 -13.85
C ASP A 631 20.27 4.35 -13.77
N THR A 632 20.83 4.61 -12.57
CA THR A 632 21.75 5.72 -12.32
C THR A 632 23.11 5.22 -11.83
N LEU A 633 24.18 5.57 -12.55
CA LEU A 633 25.56 5.30 -12.15
C LEU A 633 26.41 6.58 -12.21
N ARG A 634 26.82 7.10 -11.05
CA ARG A 634 27.72 8.25 -10.92
C ARG A 634 29.02 7.90 -10.21
N LEU A 635 30.14 8.10 -10.89
CA LEU A 635 31.50 7.92 -10.38
C LEU A 635 32.35 9.19 -10.55
N SER A 636 31.73 10.33 -10.81
CA SER A 636 32.42 11.56 -11.19
C SER A 636 33.27 12.16 -10.07
N ASN A 637 34.28 12.95 -10.44
CA ASN A 637 35.21 13.59 -9.51
C ASN A 637 35.87 12.60 -8.56
N ASN A 638 36.62 11.66 -9.14
CA ASN A 638 37.42 10.64 -8.47
C ASN A 638 38.78 10.51 -9.21
N ARG A 639 39.50 9.40 -9.01
CA ARG A 639 40.80 9.13 -9.66
C ARG A 639 40.81 7.79 -10.40
N PHE A 640 39.69 7.41 -11.02
CA PHE A 640 39.59 6.16 -11.79
C PHE A 640 40.47 6.23 -13.05
N VAL A 641 41.09 5.11 -13.39
CA VAL A 641 42.05 4.97 -14.51
C VAL A 641 41.72 3.77 -15.39
N GLY A 642 42.35 3.70 -16.56
CA GLY A 642 42.23 2.57 -17.48
C GLY A 642 40.99 2.65 -18.38
N ASP A 643 40.56 1.48 -18.85
CA ASP A 643 39.47 1.35 -19.82
C ASP A 643 38.12 1.12 -19.13
N LEU A 644 37.03 1.50 -19.82
CA LEU A 644 35.69 1.12 -19.42
C LEU A 644 35.46 -0.40 -19.62
N PRO A 645 35.06 -1.15 -18.58
CA PRO A 645 34.83 -2.58 -18.71
C PRO A 645 33.65 -2.87 -19.64
N SER A 646 33.88 -3.73 -20.64
CA SER A 646 32.89 -4.04 -21.67
C SER A 646 31.63 -4.75 -21.14
N GLN A 647 31.71 -5.32 -19.94
CA GLN A 647 30.59 -5.95 -19.23
C GLN A 647 29.50 -4.94 -18.85
N LEU A 648 29.80 -3.64 -18.75
CA LEU A 648 28.80 -2.60 -18.48
C LEU A 648 27.72 -2.50 -19.57
N LYS A 649 27.97 -3.03 -20.76
CA LYS A 649 26.94 -3.18 -21.81
C LYS A 649 25.71 -3.98 -21.37
N ASN A 650 25.84 -4.79 -20.31
CA ASN A 650 24.75 -5.59 -19.75
C ASN A 650 23.81 -4.77 -18.85
N CYS A 651 24.18 -3.54 -18.47
CA CYS A 651 23.37 -2.65 -17.64
C CYS A 651 22.35 -1.88 -18.48
N THR A 652 21.48 -2.59 -19.20
CA THR A 652 20.64 -2.05 -20.28
C THR A 652 19.55 -1.07 -19.83
N LYS A 653 19.29 -0.98 -18.52
CA LYS A 653 18.34 -0.03 -17.95
C LYS A 653 18.93 1.37 -17.70
N LEU A 654 20.26 1.53 -17.77
CA LEU A 654 20.94 2.79 -17.49
C LEU A 654 20.31 3.97 -18.25
N THR A 655 19.90 4.97 -17.49
CA THR A 655 19.37 6.26 -17.95
C THR A 655 20.38 7.38 -17.71
N LEU A 656 21.18 7.29 -16.65
CA LEU A 656 22.25 8.25 -16.34
C LEU A 656 23.57 7.53 -16.11
N PHE A 657 24.59 7.97 -16.85
CA PHE A 657 25.95 7.49 -16.68
C PHE A 657 26.95 8.66 -16.63
N ASP A 658 27.47 8.94 -15.45
CA ASP A 658 28.41 10.04 -15.18
C ASP A 658 29.75 9.52 -14.68
N LEU A 659 30.79 9.71 -15.50
CA LEU A 659 32.19 9.39 -15.21
C LEU A 659 33.09 10.62 -15.27
N GLY A 660 32.49 11.82 -15.22
CA GLY A 660 33.22 13.08 -15.39
C GLY A 660 34.35 13.28 -14.38
N GLU A 661 35.35 14.09 -14.72
CA GLU A 661 36.44 14.50 -13.82
C GLU A 661 37.18 13.28 -13.20
N ASN A 662 37.79 12.47 -14.06
CA ASN A 662 38.56 11.27 -13.68
C ASN A 662 39.84 11.19 -14.53
N ASN A 663 40.58 10.08 -14.42
CA ASN A 663 41.82 9.82 -15.16
C ASN A 663 41.66 8.67 -16.18
N LEU A 664 40.44 8.44 -16.71
CA LEU A 664 40.18 7.38 -17.67
C LEU A 664 40.86 7.68 -19.00
N SER A 665 41.57 6.69 -19.55
CA SER A 665 42.50 6.88 -20.67
C SER A 665 42.28 5.84 -21.75
N CYS A 666 41.07 5.78 -22.30
CA CYS A 666 40.65 4.81 -23.32
C CYS A 666 39.91 5.49 -24.49
N SER A 667 39.58 4.76 -25.54
CA SER A 667 38.61 5.26 -26.53
C SER A 667 37.18 5.11 -26.02
N ILE A 668 36.27 5.98 -26.45
CA ILE A 668 34.84 5.83 -26.18
C ILE A 668 34.35 4.50 -26.81
N PRO A 669 33.80 3.54 -26.04
CA PRO A 669 33.40 2.26 -26.59
C PRO A 669 32.13 2.32 -27.45
N GLU A 670 32.10 1.55 -28.53
CA GLU A 670 30.93 1.44 -29.41
C GLU A 670 29.68 0.89 -28.70
N TRP A 671 29.88 0.05 -27.69
CA TRP A 671 28.78 -0.58 -26.96
C TRP A 671 27.95 0.43 -26.15
N LEU A 672 28.47 1.62 -25.83
CA LEU A 672 27.68 2.65 -25.15
C LEU A 672 26.43 3.00 -25.96
N GLY A 673 26.61 3.28 -27.26
CA GLY A 673 25.50 3.56 -28.14
C GLY A 673 24.76 2.31 -28.63
N ALA A 674 25.46 1.20 -28.82
CA ALA A 674 24.86 -0.02 -29.36
C ALA A 674 24.05 -0.84 -28.33
N SER A 675 24.31 -0.68 -27.03
CA SER A 675 23.73 -1.54 -25.98
C SER A 675 22.95 -0.79 -24.89
N LEU A 676 23.03 0.53 -24.80
CA LEU A 676 22.34 1.34 -23.78
C LEU A 676 21.34 2.34 -24.40
N PRO A 677 20.26 1.87 -25.05
CA PRO A 677 19.34 2.75 -25.78
C PRO A 677 18.55 3.72 -24.88
N ASN A 678 18.42 3.42 -23.58
CA ASN A 678 17.68 4.24 -22.61
C ASN A 678 18.51 5.40 -22.03
N LEU A 679 19.79 5.50 -22.40
CA LEU A 679 20.68 6.50 -21.84
C LEU A 679 20.19 7.92 -22.21
N THR A 680 19.82 8.65 -21.18
CA THR A 680 19.29 10.02 -21.24
C THR A 680 20.39 11.03 -20.94
N ILE A 681 21.30 10.71 -20.02
CA ILE A 681 22.41 11.59 -19.62
C ILE A 681 23.72 10.80 -19.69
N LEU A 682 24.65 11.28 -20.52
CA LEU A 682 26.00 10.75 -20.63
C LEU A 682 27.02 11.86 -20.39
N ILE A 683 27.81 11.73 -19.32
CA ILE A 683 28.85 12.71 -18.94
C ILE A 683 30.19 11.98 -18.83
N LEU A 684 31.10 12.25 -19.77
CA LEU A 684 32.47 11.73 -19.82
C LEU A 684 33.52 12.85 -19.72
N ARG A 685 33.08 14.05 -19.33
CA ARG A 685 33.89 15.27 -19.27
C ARG A 685 35.17 15.10 -18.45
N GLY A 686 36.24 15.81 -18.78
CA GLY A 686 37.39 15.96 -17.88
C GLY A 686 38.11 14.63 -17.65
N ASN A 687 38.44 13.94 -18.72
CA ASN A 687 39.14 12.66 -18.72
C ASN A 687 40.27 12.68 -19.78
N GLN A 688 40.81 11.51 -20.13
CA GLN A 688 41.82 11.34 -21.17
C GLN A 688 41.30 10.50 -22.35
N PHE A 689 39.98 10.54 -22.63
CA PHE A 689 39.41 9.79 -23.75
C PHE A 689 40.03 10.24 -25.09
N TYR A 690 40.33 9.29 -25.98
CA TYR A 690 41.01 9.55 -27.26
C TYR A 690 40.38 8.76 -28.42
N LYS A 691 40.94 8.93 -29.63
CA LYS A 691 40.34 8.52 -30.93
C LYS A 691 39.04 9.28 -31.23
N SER A 692 38.33 8.87 -32.26
CA SER A 692 37.09 9.48 -32.73
C SER A 692 35.87 9.07 -31.91
N ILE A 693 34.87 9.95 -31.93
CA ILE A 693 33.52 9.66 -31.44
C ILE A 693 32.94 8.52 -32.28
N PRO A 694 32.58 7.36 -31.69
CA PRO A 694 32.03 6.25 -32.46
C PRO A 694 30.62 6.58 -32.99
N PRO A 695 30.32 6.31 -34.27
CA PRO A 695 28.99 6.57 -34.85
C PRO A 695 27.84 5.88 -34.11
N GLN A 696 28.12 4.78 -33.40
CA GLN A 696 27.13 4.07 -32.59
C GLN A 696 26.51 4.95 -31.50
N LEU A 697 27.19 6.01 -31.03
CA LEU A 697 26.57 6.96 -30.09
C LEU A 697 25.34 7.66 -30.67
N CYS A 698 25.21 7.75 -31.99
CA CYS A 698 24.01 8.26 -32.65
C CYS A 698 22.78 7.34 -32.45
N HIS A 699 22.95 6.13 -31.91
CA HIS A 699 21.84 5.23 -31.57
C HIS A 699 21.21 5.55 -30.20
N LEU A 700 21.76 6.49 -29.42
CA LEU A 700 21.20 6.95 -28.16
C LEU A 700 20.00 7.86 -28.39
N THR A 701 18.88 7.30 -28.85
CA THR A 701 17.69 8.06 -29.25
C THR A 701 17.04 8.83 -28.09
N SER A 702 17.23 8.36 -26.86
CA SER A 702 16.73 8.99 -25.62
C SER A 702 17.66 10.07 -25.06
N VAL A 703 18.86 10.28 -25.63
CA VAL A 703 19.84 11.20 -25.03
C VAL A 703 19.33 12.63 -25.01
N GLN A 704 19.47 13.27 -23.86
CA GLN A 704 19.13 14.65 -23.59
C GLN A 704 20.38 15.47 -23.27
N ILE A 705 21.37 14.85 -22.62
CA ILE A 705 22.64 15.50 -22.28
C ILE A 705 23.79 14.59 -22.73
N LEU A 706 24.65 15.14 -23.60
CA LEU A 706 25.88 14.50 -24.05
C LEU A 706 27.06 15.44 -23.80
N ASP A 707 27.84 15.15 -22.75
CA ASP A 707 29.04 15.91 -22.40
C ASP A 707 30.30 15.06 -22.56
N LEU A 708 31.04 15.31 -23.63
CA LEU A 708 32.33 14.69 -23.95
C LEU A 708 33.49 15.68 -23.83
N SER A 709 33.26 16.82 -23.18
CA SER A 709 34.20 17.94 -23.16
C SER A 709 35.47 17.64 -22.37
N MET A 710 36.52 18.45 -22.57
CA MET A 710 37.78 18.35 -21.82
C MET A 710 38.41 16.95 -21.89
N ASN A 711 38.69 16.50 -23.11
CA ASN A 711 39.28 15.19 -23.41
C ASN A 711 40.33 15.31 -24.53
N ASN A 712 40.84 14.17 -25.01
CA ASN A 712 41.79 14.05 -26.13
C ASN A 712 41.12 13.49 -27.40
N ILE A 713 39.81 13.64 -27.56
CA ILE A 713 39.03 13.06 -28.67
C ILE A 713 39.41 13.76 -29.96
N SER A 714 39.65 13.00 -31.02
CA SER A 714 40.14 13.48 -32.33
C SER A 714 39.21 13.08 -33.48
N GLY A 715 39.51 13.46 -34.72
CA GLY A 715 38.69 13.10 -35.88
C GLY A 715 37.44 13.99 -36.01
N THR A 716 36.47 13.58 -36.81
CA THR A 716 35.30 14.40 -37.16
C THR A 716 34.11 14.15 -36.23
N ILE A 717 33.24 15.14 -36.09
CA ILE A 717 31.93 14.96 -35.46
C ILE A 717 31.07 14.03 -36.36
N PRO A 718 30.41 12.98 -35.82
CA PRO A 718 29.61 12.06 -36.62
C PRO A 718 28.47 12.77 -37.38
N LYS A 719 28.24 12.40 -38.64
CA LYS A 719 27.15 12.96 -39.45
C LYS A 719 25.76 12.45 -39.08
N CYS A 720 25.67 11.44 -38.21
CA CYS A 720 24.41 10.82 -37.81
C CYS A 720 23.72 11.49 -36.61
N LEU A 721 24.11 12.71 -36.23
CA LEU A 721 23.56 13.37 -35.04
C LEU A 721 22.05 13.58 -35.10
N ASN A 722 21.46 13.70 -36.30
CA ASN A 722 20.02 13.77 -36.50
C ASN A 722 19.25 12.53 -36.00
N ASN A 723 19.93 11.41 -35.72
CA ASN A 723 19.33 10.23 -35.08
C ASN A 723 19.12 10.39 -33.56
N LEU A 724 19.62 11.46 -32.94
CA LEU A 724 19.37 11.78 -31.52
C LEU A 724 17.97 12.40 -31.36
N ILE A 725 16.94 11.54 -31.45
CA ILE A 725 15.54 11.92 -31.60
C ILE A 725 15.07 12.93 -30.54
N VAL A 726 15.41 12.73 -29.26
CA VAL A 726 14.98 13.62 -28.17
C VAL A 726 15.51 15.05 -28.36
N LEU A 727 16.74 15.21 -28.86
CA LEU A 727 17.34 16.52 -29.16
C LEU A 727 16.74 17.19 -30.40
N ALA A 728 16.14 16.41 -31.31
CA ALA A 728 15.43 16.91 -32.49
C ALA A 728 14.00 17.38 -32.20
N HIS A 729 13.45 17.11 -31.01
CA HIS A 729 12.10 17.55 -30.62
C HIS A 729 12.15 18.73 -29.66
N LYS A 730 11.28 19.72 -29.87
CA LYS A 730 11.16 20.88 -28.98
C LYS A 730 10.41 20.54 -27.68
N GLY A 731 10.79 21.20 -26.59
CA GLY A 731 10.17 21.05 -25.28
C GLY A 731 10.48 19.72 -24.58
N ASN A 732 9.99 19.59 -23.35
CA ASN A 732 9.94 18.33 -22.60
C ASN A 732 8.58 18.22 -21.90
N SER A 733 8.09 17.00 -21.72
CA SER A 733 6.84 16.72 -20.99
C SER A 733 6.97 17.00 -19.49
N SER A 734 8.20 16.98 -18.94
CA SER A 734 8.46 17.21 -17.52
C SER A 734 9.62 18.19 -17.27
N ARG A 735 9.52 18.94 -16.19
CA ARG A 735 10.57 19.86 -15.69
C ARG A 735 11.72 19.10 -15.00
N ILE A 736 11.41 17.95 -14.41
CA ILE A 736 12.34 17.08 -13.68
C ILE A 736 12.49 15.73 -14.39
N ILE A 737 13.59 15.04 -14.14
CA ILE A 737 13.75 13.62 -14.50
C ILE A 737 13.62 12.84 -13.19
N GLN A 738 12.61 12.00 -13.08
CA GLN A 738 12.30 11.24 -11.88
C GLN A 738 12.23 9.76 -12.22
N HIS A 739 12.80 8.92 -11.36
CA HIS A 739 12.74 7.47 -11.46
C HIS A 739 12.09 6.89 -10.22
N SER A 740 11.45 5.72 -10.39
CA SER A 740 10.86 4.97 -9.29
C SER A 740 11.60 3.66 -9.09
N TYR A 741 11.72 3.26 -7.82
CA TYR A 741 12.29 1.97 -7.45
C TYR A 741 11.47 1.34 -6.33
N MET A 742 11.52 0.02 -6.25
CA MET A 742 10.77 -0.74 -5.26
C MET A 742 11.73 -1.32 -4.22
N THR A 743 11.38 -1.17 -2.94
CA THR A 743 12.07 -1.85 -1.84
C THR A 743 11.13 -2.80 -1.12
N GLN A 744 11.69 -3.83 -0.51
CA GLN A 744 10.97 -4.70 0.41
C GLN A 744 11.44 -4.41 1.83
N LEU A 745 10.52 -3.94 2.68
CA LEU A 745 10.74 -3.72 4.11
C LEU A 745 9.81 -4.69 4.86
N GLY A 746 10.38 -5.71 5.49
CA GLY A 746 9.61 -6.82 6.05
C GLY A 746 8.85 -7.60 4.96
N GLU A 747 7.54 -7.81 5.17
CA GLU A 747 6.64 -8.47 4.20
C GLU A 747 6.05 -7.49 3.17
N THR A 748 6.23 -6.18 3.37
CA THR A 748 5.59 -5.13 2.57
C THR A 748 6.54 -4.58 1.49
N ARG A 749 5.97 -4.27 0.31
CA ARG A 749 6.68 -3.63 -0.80
C ARG A 749 6.34 -2.15 -0.86
N TYR A 750 7.36 -1.30 -0.92
CA TYR A 750 7.24 0.14 -0.99
C TYR A 750 7.77 0.66 -2.33
N PHE A 751 7.07 1.65 -2.90
CA PHE A 751 7.51 2.37 -4.09
C PHE A 751 8.08 3.72 -3.69
N TRP A 752 9.32 3.97 -4.07
CA TRP A 752 10.04 5.21 -3.80
C TRP A 752 10.38 5.90 -5.10
N HIS A 753 10.65 7.21 -4.99
CA HIS A 753 11.03 8.03 -6.12
C HIS A 753 12.31 8.80 -5.78
N TYR A 754 13.17 8.98 -6.77
CA TYR A 754 14.28 9.94 -6.69
C TYR A 754 14.31 10.82 -7.94
N GLU A 755 14.77 12.04 -7.76
CA GLU A 755 14.97 12.99 -8.85
C GLU A 755 16.43 12.97 -9.27
N GLU A 756 16.67 12.87 -10.58
CA GLU A 756 18.01 12.94 -11.12
C GLU A 756 18.60 14.34 -10.99
N GLU A 757 19.91 14.35 -10.79
CA GLU A 757 20.72 15.54 -10.80
C GLU A 757 21.96 15.37 -11.68
N ALA A 758 22.39 16.47 -12.29
CA ALA A 758 23.61 16.52 -13.09
C ALA A 758 24.30 17.87 -12.95
N SER A 759 25.63 17.87 -12.93
CA SER A 759 26.43 19.09 -12.97
C SER A 759 26.83 19.39 -14.41
N LEU A 760 26.42 20.55 -14.92
CA LEU A 760 26.67 20.97 -16.29
C LEU A 760 27.43 22.29 -16.30
N THR A 761 28.30 22.48 -17.28
CA THR A 761 28.94 23.78 -17.50
C THR A 761 28.11 24.58 -18.48
N TRP A 762 27.60 25.73 -18.03
CA TRP A 762 26.79 26.63 -18.82
C TRP A 762 27.45 28.01 -18.83
N LYS A 763 27.76 28.54 -20.03
CA LYS A 763 28.39 29.87 -20.18
C LYS A 763 29.67 30.04 -19.32
N GLY A 764 30.45 28.96 -19.18
CA GLY A 764 31.68 28.92 -18.39
C GLY A 764 31.48 28.74 -16.88
N VAL A 765 30.25 28.61 -16.40
CA VAL A 765 29.91 28.38 -14.99
C VAL A 765 29.40 26.95 -14.82
N SER A 766 30.02 26.18 -13.93
CA SER A 766 29.49 24.87 -13.56
C SER A 766 28.36 25.02 -12.54
N SER A 767 27.18 24.46 -12.85
CA SER A 767 25.99 24.51 -12.01
C SER A 767 25.35 23.13 -11.92
N LYS A 768 24.74 22.84 -10.76
CA LYS A 768 24.01 21.60 -10.50
C LYS A 768 22.53 21.80 -10.84
N TYR A 769 21.99 20.93 -11.69
CA TYR A 769 20.60 20.95 -12.12
C TYR A 769 19.87 19.74 -11.55
N LYS A 770 18.73 19.98 -10.88
CA LYS A 770 17.84 18.95 -10.33
C LYS A 770 16.39 19.25 -10.71
N SER A 771 15.82 20.30 -10.10
CA SER A 771 14.42 20.72 -10.32
C SER A 771 14.12 21.29 -11.71
N THR A 772 15.12 21.42 -12.59
CA THR A 772 14.98 21.89 -13.98
C THR A 772 15.71 21.00 -14.98
N LEU A 773 16.29 19.88 -14.53
CA LEU A 773 17.13 19.01 -15.36
C LEU A 773 16.38 18.48 -16.58
N GLY A 774 15.07 18.22 -16.47
CA GLY A 774 14.22 17.79 -17.58
C GLY A 774 14.16 18.82 -18.72
N LEU A 775 14.39 20.09 -18.45
CA LEU A 775 14.36 21.11 -19.51
C LEU A 775 15.66 21.22 -20.31
N VAL A 776 16.76 20.64 -19.82
CA VAL A 776 18.09 20.89 -20.36
C VAL A 776 18.45 19.91 -21.48
N LYS A 777 18.45 20.35 -22.73
CA LYS A 777 18.96 19.58 -23.88
C LYS A 777 20.31 20.13 -24.31
N SER A 778 21.39 19.38 -24.12
CA SER A 778 22.76 19.90 -24.27
C SER A 778 23.72 18.92 -24.94
N ILE A 779 24.57 19.46 -25.83
CA ILE A 779 25.75 18.79 -26.36
C ILE A 779 26.98 19.66 -26.04
N ASP A 780 27.93 19.11 -25.29
CA ASP A 780 29.24 19.73 -25.07
C ASP A 780 30.36 18.83 -25.58
N LEU A 781 31.04 19.28 -26.63
CA LEU A 781 32.22 18.62 -27.23
C LEU A 781 33.48 19.48 -27.08
N SER A 782 33.43 20.51 -26.25
CA SER A 782 34.49 21.52 -26.16
C SER A 782 35.78 20.97 -25.58
N SER A 783 36.89 21.68 -25.82
CA SER A 783 38.21 21.34 -25.26
C SER A 783 38.65 19.92 -25.64
N ASN A 784 38.66 19.64 -26.94
CA ASN A 784 39.07 18.37 -27.55
C ASN A 784 40.01 18.65 -28.75
N LYS A 785 40.28 17.62 -29.56
CA LYS A 785 41.11 17.69 -30.78
C LYS A 785 40.27 17.38 -32.03
N LEU A 786 38.97 17.72 -32.02
CA LEU A 786 38.08 17.46 -33.16
C LEU A 786 38.48 18.31 -34.36
N THR A 787 38.44 17.70 -35.54
CA THR A 787 38.86 18.28 -36.84
C THR A 787 37.74 18.18 -37.86
N GLY A 788 37.90 18.84 -39.02
CA GLY A 788 36.91 18.81 -40.10
C GLY A 788 35.77 19.80 -39.85
N GLU A 789 34.73 19.70 -40.67
CA GLU A 789 33.59 20.62 -40.63
C GLU A 789 32.54 20.24 -39.58
N ILE A 790 31.76 21.23 -39.13
CA ILE A 790 30.56 20.98 -38.34
C ILE A 790 29.50 20.33 -39.25
N PRO A 791 28.99 19.11 -38.93
CA PRO A 791 28.03 18.42 -39.78
C PRO A 791 26.72 19.19 -39.89
N SER A 792 26.13 19.22 -41.09
CA SER A 792 24.85 19.89 -41.35
C SER A 792 23.69 19.33 -40.52
N GLU A 793 23.79 18.06 -40.15
CA GLU A 793 22.80 17.30 -39.38
C GLU A 793 22.65 17.84 -37.95
N ILE A 794 23.62 18.63 -37.45
CA ILE A 794 23.46 19.34 -36.17
C ILE A 794 22.29 20.34 -36.21
N THR A 795 21.95 20.85 -37.40
CA THR A 795 20.85 21.82 -37.59
C THR A 795 19.46 21.19 -37.49
N ASP A 796 19.39 19.85 -37.46
CA ASP A 796 18.14 19.11 -37.24
C ASP A 796 17.81 18.94 -35.75
N LEU A 797 18.75 19.25 -34.85
CA LEU A 797 18.58 19.16 -33.39
C LEU A 797 17.82 20.36 -32.81
N VAL A 798 16.65 20.66 -33.35
CA VAL A 798 15.91 21.91 -33.07
C VAL A 798 15.42 22.06 -31.62
N GLY A 799 15.52 21.02 -30.79
CA GLY A 799 15.25 21.06 -29.35
C GLY A 799 16.48 21.39 -28.49
N LEU A 800 17.67 21.50 -29.08
CA LEU A 800 18.91 21.76 -28.36
C LEU A 800 18.90 23.16 -27.71
N VAL A 801 19.19 23.21 -26.42
CA VAL A 801 19.23 24.46 -25.63
C VAL A 801 20.67 24.97 -25.47
N SER A 802 21.66 24.05 -25.42
CA SER A 802 23.09 24.40 -25.41
C SER A 802 23.88 23.53 -26.35
N LEU A 803 24.76 24.19 -27.11
CA LEU A 803 25.78 23.56 -27.92
C LEU A 803 27.13 24.19 -27.59
N ASN A 804 28.14 23.39 -27.27
CA ASN A 804 29.48 23.92 -27.05
C ASN A 804 30.52 23.12 -27.84
N LEU A 805 31.08 23.76 -28.85
CA LEU A 805 32.11 23.17 -29.74
C LEU A 805 33.49 23.83 -29.56
N SER A 806 33.61 24.75 -28.60
CA SER A 806 34.78 25.60 -28.44
C SER A 806 36.07 24.81 -28.16
N ARG A 807 37.24 25.42 -28.40
CA ARG A 807 38.55 24.81 -28.13
C ARG A 807 38.73 23.45 -28.82
N ASN A 808 38.42 23.40 -30.12
CA ASN A 808 38.69 22.29 -31.04
C ASN A 808 39.51 22.80 -32.24
N GLN A 809 39.75 21.93 -33.22
CA GLN A 809 40.45 22.23 -34.48
C GLN A 809 39.50 22.14 -35.69
N LEU A 810 38.23 22.52 -35.48
CA LEU A 810 37.20 22.51 -36.52
C LEU A 810 37.51 23.54 -37.61
N THR A 811 37.20 23.20 -38.85
CA THR A 811 37.43 24.01 -40.05
C THR A 811 36.14 24.17 -40.85
N GLY A 812 36.17 24.91 -41.97
CA GLY A 812 35.00 25.10 -42.83
C GLY A 812 34.05 26.18 -42.33
N GLN A 813 32.87 26.24 -42.93
CA GLN A 813 31.85 27.24 -42.60
C GLN A 813 30.87 26.70 -41.55
N ILE A 814 30.32 27.60 -40.72
CA ILE A 814 29.18 27.26 -39.85
C ILE A 814 27.99 26.87 -40.76
N PRO A 815 27.29 25.75 -40.50
CA PRO A 815 26.16 25.31 -41.32
C PRO A 815 25.15 26.43 -41.56
N PRO A 816 24.74 26.73 -42.81
CA PRO A 816 23.85 27.86 -43.10
C PRO A 816 22.49 27.81 -42.37
N ARG A 817 22.03 26.59 -42.02
CA ARG A 817 20.77 26.35 -41.30
C ARG A 817 20.91 26.42 -39.77
N ILE A 818 22.05 26.84 -39.22
CA ILE A 818 22.27 26.89 -37.76
C ILE A 818 21.21 27.75 -37.02
N GLY A 819 20.67 28.79 -37.68
CA GLY A 819 19.59 29.61 -37.14
C GLY A 819 18.25 28.89 -36.95
N MET A 820 18.10 27.64 -37.40
CA MET A 820 16.92 26.82 -37.11
C MET A 820 16.88 26.30 -35.67
N LEU A 821 18.02 26.33 -34.95
CA LEU A 821 18.13 25.97 -33.55
C LEU A 821 17.57 27.09 -32.66
N GLN A 822 16.25 27.31 -32.72
CA GLN A 822 15.59 28.44 -32.06
C GLN A 822 15.55 28.33 -30.53
N GLU A 823 15.69 27.12 -29.98
CA GLU A 823 15.74 26.89 -28.53
C GLU A 823 17.14 27.14 -27.94
N LEU A 824 18.14 27.39 -28.80
CA LEU A 824 19.53 27.54 -28.41
C LEU A 824 19.75 28.87 -27.66
N ASP A 825 20.05 28.78 -26.36
CA ASP A 825 20.42 29.92 -25.52
C ASP A 825 21.95 30.17 -25.51
N PHE A 826 22.73 29.17 -25.91
CA PHE A 826 24.20 29.24 -25.92
C PHE A 826 24.82 28.41 -27.05
N LEU A 827 25.80 29.01 -27.75
CA LEU A 827 26.64 28.40 -28.81
C LEU A 827 28.13 28.70 -28.59
#